data_AF-A0ABD1URJ0-F1
#
_entry.id   AF-A0ABD1URJ0-F1
#
_cell.length_a   1.000
_cell.length_b   1.000
_cell.length_c   1.000
_cell.angle_alpha   90.00
_cell.angle_beta   90.00
_cell.angle_gamma   90.00
#
_symmetry.space_group_name_H-M   'P 1'
#
loop_
_entity.id
_entity.type
_entity.pdbx_description
1 polymer ?
#
loop_
_entity_poly.entity_id
_entity_poly.type
_entity_poly.pdbx_seq_one_letter_code
_entity_poly.pdbx_strand_id
1 'polypeptide(L)'
;MPRKSFKSIFQSHVDPEKDEELKGTKSEIEAKVQKILYILKTEDDKDGKEKLMDMIEDFHNHYRSLFDRYDHLTEALRRRVRAKQEKHSSSSSSDSNSDSDDSPKKKGAKNGKFNNDFKNSTPNIKQELKIAYSLITEKEATMYSTEEEKRNHEDLITNMEQLKHEKEALQLELEAKRGAFSTLEGQLESAEKEVAKLNKIKMATEEDNNSLSSQILQLEDEIKQSQKTRDQETSEFLIQIETLKEELAKKSSEFIINEETLKEELVNKTFEQQKTLEERENFAVRAKDLELKINSLSNLKDELEEQLRMKSQDVILLQEEKERLKVQNSELDEQASNIQDEGNKLREEKAVQESKISELQKILTEREENVIALQKKLYDVQNEASFQITDLSEEVNHLRREKEQLQSEKSLLEMQIERSKQESMESLAQLENQNTELQNKIIDQEEKLKEQEDTFFKLREVQEKLEVQFRNSEENLKSTEKMEEIIEQFQKDVDLKNQKVDQLEENIEDLKRDLEMKGDEVSTLVENLRTTEVKLRLTSQKLRITEQLLTEKEDNHRSKEEKLEEEQKLLKESVATMSGTIETYKKAQLNTAKEISEKVTDTLTGIDSFSVKFEEDYGHLESRIHEIVNELEIATNWIKESNGEKHRLKKEIGNFIQQLKDEKEQELLLRAKVRELETTMQKDENEKIILTKFVKQGEEKMTELEKMIKERDDRMGELEREMNKKEVGFLSLAEQKREAIKQLCIWIDYHRNRYDQLISKTTCGSRKIAT
;
A
#
# COMPACT_ATOMS: atom_id res chain seq x y z
N MET A 1 115.59 -12.46 15.76
CA MET A 1 115.26 -12.22 17.19
C MET A 1 115.02 -10.74 17.40
N PRO A 2 114.16 -10.34 18.35
CA PRO A 2 112.68 -10.33 18.34
C PRO A 2 112.16 -8.95 17.82
N ARG A 3 110.89 -8.50 17.86
CA ARG A 3 109.78 -8.66 18.83
C ARG A 3 108.40 -8.55 18.17
N LYS A 4 107.38 -9.17 18.81
CA LYS A 4 105.94 -9.00 18.53
C LYS A 4 105.41 -7.74 19.24
N SER A 5 104.22 -7.23 18.86
CA SER A 5 102.97 -7.38 19.66
C SER A 5 101.88 -6.31 19.42
N PHE A 6 100.64 -6.68 19.79
CA PHE A 6 99.45 -5.84 20.06
C PHE A 6 98.91 -4.86 18.99
N LYS A 7 97.99 -5.36 18.15
CA LYS A 7 96.59 -4.86 18.12
C LYS A 7 95.63 -5.79 17.34
N SER A 8 95.22 -6.88 17.98
CA SER A 8 93.85 -7.39 17.87
C SER A 8 93.14 -7.06 19.18
N ILE A 9 91.86 -6.65 19.13
CA ILE A 9 90.89 -6.52 20.25
C ILE A 9 89.53 -5.94 19.79
N PHE A 10 89.43 -5.32 18.61
CA PHE A 10 88.16 -4.87 18.00
C PHE A 10 87.92 -5.55 16.63
N GLN A 11 87.88 -6.88 16.63
CA GLN A 11 87.45 -7.70 15.49
C GLN A 11 86.14 -8.42 15.82
N SER A 12 85.16 -7.64 16.26
CA SER A 12 83.80 -8.05 16.66
C SER A 12 82.84 -6.84 16.63
N HIS A 13 81.53 -7.13 16.70
CA HIS A 13 80.40 -6.19 16.91
C HIS A 13 79.65 -5.64 15.68
N VAL A 14 79.99 -6.05 14.46
CA VAL A 14 78.97 -6.27 13.42
C VAL A 14 79.25 -7.65 12.83
N ASP A 15 78.45 -8.62 13.25
CA ASP A 15 78.44 -9.96 12.69
C ASP A 15 77.62 -9.91 11.38
N PRO A 16 78.18 -10.25 10.20
CA PRO A 16 77.49 -10.09 8.93
C PRO A 16 76.25 -11.00 8.80
N GLU A 17 76.22 -12.12 9.52
CA GLU A 17 75.05 -13.02 9.53
C GLU A 17 73.90 -12.36 10.33
N LYS A 18 74.22 -11.69 11.43
CA LYS A 18 73.29 -10.86 12.21
C LYS A 18 72.84 -9.59 11.48
N ASP A 19 73.70 -8.97 10.67
CA ASP A 19 73.40 -7.77 9.86
C ASP A 19 72.32 -8.11 8.80
N GLU A 20 72.41 -9.29 8.16
CA GLU A 20 71.38 -9.79 7.24
C GLU A 20 70.14 -10.36 7.95
N GLU A 21 70.25 -11.01 9.11
CA GLU A 21 69.06 -11.36 9.95
C GLU A 21 68.24 -10.11 10.34
N LEU A 22 68.90 -9.02 10.74
CA LEU A 22 68.26 -7.75 11.07
C LEU A 22 67.59 -7.10 9.85
N LYS A 23 68.19 -7.25 8.67
CA LYS A 23 67.67 -6.72 7.40
C LYS A 23 66.49 -7.55 6.85
N GLY A 24 66.53 -8.87 7.04
CA GLY A 24 65.40 -9.77 6.80
C GLY A 24 64.22 -9.48 7.72
N THR A 25 64.47 -9.36 9.03
CA THR A 25 63.41 -9.03 10.01
C THR A 25 62.87 -7.61 9.86
N LYS A 26 63.67 -6.62 9.43
CA LYS A 26 63.18 -5.29 8.99
C LYS A 26 62.09 -5.44 7.91
N SER A 27 62.39 -6.20 6.86
CA SER A 27 61.46 -6.43 5.73
C SER A 27 60.22 -7.25 6.14
N GLU A 28 60.39 -8.25 7.01
CA GLU A 28 59.27 -9.05 7.52
C GLU A 28 58.33 -8.24 8.41
N ILE A 29 58.86 -7.29 9.19
CA ILE A 29 58.07 -6.37 10.02
C ILE A 29 57.34 -5.34 9.15
N GLU A 30 57.99 -4.76 8.13
CA GLU A 30 57.32 -3.86 7.17
C GLU A 30 56.15 -4.57 6.46
N ALA A 31 56.34 -5.82 6.02
CA ALA A 31 55.29 -6.63 5.42
C ALA A 31 54.13 -6.95 6.40
N LYS A 32 54.43 -7.21 7.68
CA LYS A 32 53.41 -7.43 8.73
C LYS A 32 52.62 -6.16 9.02
N VAL A 33 53.26 -4.99 9.09
CA VAL A 33 52.58 -3.69 9.30
C VAL A 33 51.68 -3.35 8.12
N GLN A 34 52.15 -3.50 6.88
CA GLN A 34 51.32 -3.30 5.68
C GLN A 34 50.10 -4.22 5.66
N LYS A 35 50.26 -5.49 6.10
CA LYS A 35 49.13 -6.44 6.21
C LYS A 35 48.11 -6.04 7.29
N ILE A 36 48.56 -5.48 8.42
CA ILE A 36 47.67 -4.96 9.47
C ILE A 36 46.90 -3.72 8.97
N LEU A 37 47.59 -2.79 8.31
CA LEU A 37 46.96 -1.59 7.72
C LEU A 37 45.94 -1.96 6.63
N TYR A 38 46.21 -2.99 5.83
CA TYR A 38 45.25 -3.52 4.85
C TYR A 38 43.99 -4.08 5.53
N ILE A 39 44.14 -4.93 6.55
CA ILE A 39 43.01 -5.54 7.29
C ILE A 39 42.14 -4.46 7.96
N LEU A 40 42.77 -3.48 8.64
CA LEU A 40 42.06 -2.36 9.29
C LEU A 40 41.31 -1.45 8.30
N LYS A 41 41.63 -1.53 7.00
CA LYS A 41 41.01 -0.74 5.92
C LYS A 41 39.90 -1.50 5.17
N THR A 42 39.66 -2.77 5.48
CA THR A 42 38.68 -3.66 4.81
C THR A 42 37.46 -4.04 5.65
N GLU A 43 37.26 -3.41 6.81
CA GLU A 43 36.14 -3.71 7.73
C GLU A 43 35.40 -2.42 8.15
N ASP A 44 34.12 -2.30 7.82
CA ASP A 44 33.39 -1.02 7.69
C ASP A 44 33.14 -0.15 8.95
N ASP A 45 33.40 -0.63 10.17
CA ASP A 45 33.20 0.17 11.39
C ASP A 45 34.24 1.29 11.55
N LYS A 46 33.81 2.55 11.40
CA LYS A 46 34.73 3.71 11.28
C LYS A 46 35.15 4.34 12.61
N ASP A 47 34.27 4.42 13.61
CA ASP A 47 34.55 5.20 14.82
C ASP A 47 35.56 4.49 15.73
N GLY A 48 36.80 5.00 15.72
CA GLY A 48 37.92 4.51 16.52
C GLY A 48 39.04 3.81 15.74
N LYS A 49 38.77 3.26 14.54
CA LYS A 49 39.81 2.60 13.72
C LYS A 49 40.83 3.60 13.15
N GLU A 50 40.40 4.82 12.83
CA GLU A 50 41.27 5.90 12.33
C GLU A 50 42.40 6.24 13.32
N LYS A 51 42.07 6.51 14.59
CA LYS A 51 43.07 6.71 15.66
C LYS A 51 43.99 5.51 15.88
N LEU A 52 43.52 4.28 15.66
CA LEU A 52 44.35 3.09 15.76
C LEU A 52 45.31 2.98 14.57
N MET A 53 44.86 3.37 13.37
CA MET A 53 45.68 3.48 12.16
C MET A 53 46.78 4.54 12.34
N ASP A 54 46.41 5.74 12.83
CA ASP A 54 47.35 6.81 13.16
C ASP A 54 48.43 6.35 14.13
N MET A 55 48.05 5.71 15.27
CA MET A 55 49.01 5.22 16.26
C MET A 55 49.93 4.11 15.72
N ILE A 56 49.44 3.27 14.80
CA ILE A 56 50.25 2.21 14.16
C ILE A 56 51.21 2.82 13.15
N GLU A 57 50.79 3.82 12.38
CA GLU A 57 51.65 4.52 11.42
C GLU A 57 52.70 5.38 12.14
N ASP A 58 52.35 6.10 13.22
CA ASP A 58 53.29 6.81 14.08
C ASP A 58 54.31 5.86 14.73
N PHE A 59 53.87 4.70 15.25
CA PHE A 59 54.79 3.70 15.80
C PHE A 59 55.74 3.15 14.72
N HIS A 60 55.23 2.87 13.52
CA HIS A 60 56.02 2.43 12.38
C HIS A 60 57.03 3.51 11.94
N ASN A 61 56.64 4.78 11.92
CA ASN A 61 57.52 5.91 11.60
C ASN A 61 58.63 6.09 12.65
N HIS A 62 58.32 5.93 13.94
CA HIS A 62 59.33 5.90 15.00
C HIS A 62 60.29 4.71 14.86
N TYR A 63 59.78 3.52 14.55
CA TYR A 63 60.59 2.32 14.29
C TYR A 63 61.52 2.51 13.09
N ARG A 64 61.03 3.09 11.99
CA ARG A 64 61.81 3.36 10.78
C ARG A 64 62.92 4.40 11.05
N SER A 65 62.59 5.49 11.74
CA SER A 65 63.57 6.52 12.14
C SER A 65 64.65 5.99 13.09
N LEU A 66 64.30 5.03 13.97
CA LEU A 66 65.27 4.32 14.81
C LEU A 66 66.21 3.44 13.96
N PHE A 67 65.68 2.76 12.95
CA PHE A 67 66.46 1.96 12.00
C PHE A 67 67.39 2.83 11.15
N ASP A 68 66.93 3.96 10.64
CA ASP A 68 67.76 4.88 9.84
C ASP A 68 68.94 5.42 10.68
N ARG A 69 68.70 5.72 11.97
CA ARG A 69 69.76 6.07 12.93
C ARG A 69 70.76 4.94 13.17
N TYR A 70 70.30 3.68 13.19
CA TYR A 70 71.17 2.50 13.29
C TYR A 70 72.02 2.33 12.01
N ASP A 71 71.38 2.39 10.84
CA ASP A 71 72.04 2.26 9.53
C ASP A 71 73.10 3.38 9.35
N HIS A 72 72.81 4.61 9.76
CA HIS A 72 73.78 5.73 9.78
C HIS A 72 74.95 5.49 10.76
N LEU A 73 74.71 4.83 11.90
CA LEU A 73 75.76 4.50 12.88
C LEU A 73 76.68 3.38 12.34
N THR A 74 76.10 2.35 11.72
CA THR A 74 76.80 1.24 11.05
C THR A 74 77.62 1.73 9.85
N GLU A 75 77.09 2.67 9.07
CA GLU A 75 77.84 3.38 8.03
C GLU A 75 78.99 4.21 8.61
N ALA A 76 78.77 4.98 9.68
CA ALA A 76 79.82 5.76 10.34
C ALA A 76 80.96 4.88 10.87
N LEU A 77 80.66 3.64 11.29
CA LEU A 77 81.65 2.62 11.64
C LEU A 77 82.37 2.07 10.39
N ARG A 78 81.66 1.67 9.33
CA ARG A 78 82.27 1.20 8.06
C ARG A 78 83.21 2.25 7.44
N ARG A 79 82.80 3.53 7.40
CA ARG A 79 83.61 4.65 6.89
C ARG A 79 84.89 4.86 7.73
N ARG A 80 84.80 4.71 9.06
CA ARG A 80 85.94 4.81 9.99
C ARG A 80 86.95 3.67 9.86
N VAL A 81 86.52 2.50 9.40
CA VAL A 81 87.41 1.35 9.10
C VAL A 81 88.15 1.54 7.78
N ARG A 82 87.47 2.00 6.71
CA ARG A 82 88.08 2.11 5.36
C ARG A 82 89.13 3.23 5.24
N ALA A 83 89.07 4.27 6.08
CA ALA A 83 89.98 5.43 6.02
C ALA A 83 91.44 5.16 6.49
N LYS A 84 91.98 3.94 6.29
CA LYS A 84 93.27 3.54 6.88
C LYS A 84 94.20 2.65 6.03
N GLN A 85 93.87 2.41 4.76
CA GLN A 85 94.79 1.82 3.78
C GLN A 85 94.76 2.64 2.49
N GLU A 86 95.73 3.54 2.31
CA GLU A 86 96.28 4.03 1.02
C GLU A 86 97.24 5.22 1.27
N LYS A 87 98.55 4.97 1.24
CA LYS A 87 99.64 5.96 1.09
C LYS A 87 100.88 5.26 0.52
N HIS A 88 101.76 6.03 -0.14
CA HIS A 88 102.95 5.60 -0.89
C HIS A 88 102.59 4.86 -2.21
N SER A 89 103.22 5.09 -3.37
CA SER A 89 104.24 6.07 -3.81
C SER A 89 104.28 6.16 -5.37
N SER A 90 105.16 6.99 -5.98
CA SER A 90 104.92 7.61 -7.31
C SER A 90 105.87 7.24 -8.50
N SER A 91 105.30 7.29 -9.73
CA SER A 91 105.81 7.92 -10.99
C SER A 91 107.02 7.41 -11.84
N SER A 92 106.72 7.05 -13.13
CA SER A 92 107.26 7.62 -14.41
C SER A 92 108.35 6.95 -15.32
N SER A 93 108.05 6.94 -16.64
CA SER A 93 108.93 7.06 -17.85
C SER A 93 109.76 5.88 -18.42
N SER A 94 110.26 6.03 -19.67
CA SER A 94 110.53 4.96 -20.69
C SER A 94 111.88 5.05 -21.46
N ASP A 95 112.15 4.06 -22.34
CA ASP A 95 113.06 4.02 -23.53
C ASP A 95 114.60 3.78 -23.34
N SER A 96 115.29 3.20 -24.36
CA SER A 96 116.73 2.76 -24.42
C SER A 96 117.07 2.10 -25.79
N ASN A 97 118.29 1.76 -26.28
CA ASN A 97 119.73 2.11 -26.08
C ASN A 97 120.57 1.47 -27.26
N SER A 98 121.87 1.82 -27.51
CA SER A 98 122.61 1.45 -28.76
C SER A 98 124.17 1.31 -28.71
N ASP A 99 124.77 0.77 -29.81
CA ASP A 99 126.12 0.98 -30.45
C ASP A 99 127.49 0.34 -30.00
N SER A 100 128.55 0.49 -30.85
CA SER A 100 129.73 -0.41 -31.03
C SER A 100 131.06 0.20 -31.64
N ASP A 101 132.20 -0.54 -31.56
CA ASP A 101 133.44 -0.63 -32.43
C ASP A 101 134.46 0.54 -32.70
N ASP A 102 135.79 0.23 -32.80
CA ASP A 102 136.87 0.87 -33.65
C ASP A 102 138.24 0.09 -33.63
N SER A 103 139.33 0.56 -34.32
CA SER A 103 140.54 -0.22 -34.75
C SER A 103 142.01 0.25 -34.37
N PRO A 104 142.98 0.73 -35.24
CA PRO A 104 144.33 0.07 -35.34
C PRO A 104 145.68 0.90 -35.48
N LYS A 105 146.84 0.19 -35.54
CA LYS A 105 148.13 0.42 -36.34
C LYS A 105 149.43 1.16 -35.83
N LYS A 106 150.59 0.44 -35.89
CA LYS A 106 151.88 0.69 -36.68
C LYS A 106 153.08 1.62 -36.22
N LYS A 107 154.33 1.08 -36.08
CA LYS A 107 155.68 1.55 -36.62
C LYS A 107 156.97 1.12 -35.83
N GLY A 108 158.14 0.88 -36.49
CA GLY A 108 159.53 0.78 -35.91
C GLY A 108 160.60 0.18 -36.89
N ALA A 109 161.91 0.54 -36.85
CA ALA A 109 162.92 0.19 -37.91
C ALA A 109 164.45 0.40 -37.64
N LYS A 110 165.37 -0.28 -38.41
CA LYS A 110 166.68 0.17 -39.07
C LYS A 110 167.82 -0.91 -39.23
N ASN A 111 168.67 -0.80 -40.30
CA ASN A 111 169.92 -1.56 -40.70
C ASN A 111 169.75 -2.81 -41.65
N GLY A 112 170.73 -3.41 -42.39
CA GLY A 112 172.19 -3.17 -42.67
C GLY A 112 172.90 -4.20 -43.64
N LYS A 113 174.25 -4.14 -43.83
CA LYS A 113 175.24 -5.01 -44.58
C LYS A 113 175.33 -4.96 -46.14
N PHE A 114 176.55 -5.19 -46.71
CA PHE A 114 176.84 -5.34 -48.18
C PHE A 114 178.19 -6.10 -48.54
N ASN A 115 178.70 -5.98 -49.79
CA ASN A 115 180.00 -6.37 -50.43
C ASN A 115 180.39 -7.85 -50.81
N ASN A 116 180.52 -8.09 -52.15
CA ASN A 116 181.24 -9.16 -52.94
C ASN A 116 180.68 -10.63 -52.91
N ASP A 117 180.92 -11.61 -53.84
CA ASP A 117 181.28 -11.78 -55.30
C ASP A 117 180.94 -13.27 -55.75
N PHE A 118 181.33 -14.00 -56.84
CA PHE A 118 182.34 -13.98 -57.96
C PHE A 118 181.83 -14.77 -59.25
N LYS A 119 182.68 -15.42 -60.14
CA LYS A 119 182.27 -15.87 -61.52
C LYS A 119 182.87 -17.13 -62.26
N ASN A 120 181.97 -17.83 -63.02
CA ASN A 120 182.06 -18.53 -64.34
C ASN A 120 182.94 -19.82 -64.53
N SER A 121 182.76 -20.75 -65.52
CA SER A 121 181.99 -20.80 -66.80
C SER A 121 181.57 -22.23 -67.33
N THR A 122 180.95 -22.29 -68.52
CA THR A 122 180.41 -23.40 -69.38
C THR A 122 181.45 -24.17 -70.26
N PRO A 123 181.12 -25.14 -71.19
CA PRO A 123 179.98 -26.09 -71.37
C PRO A 123 180.29 -27.55 -71.91
N ASN A 124 179.25 -28.40 -71.98
CA ASN A 124 178.92 -29.45 -73.00
C ASN A 124 179.75 -30.73 -73.29
N ILE A 125 179.01 -31.86 -73.29
CA ILE A 125 178.82 -32.87 -74.37
C ILE A 125 179.89 -32.98 -75.49
N LYS A 126 180.44 -34.20 -75.76
CA LYS A 126 180.29 -34.89 -77.09
C LYS A 126 180.96 -36.26 -77.28
N GLN A 127 180.26 -37.05 -78.10
CA GLN A 127 180.73 -37.92 -79.20
C GLN A 127 182.23 -38.27 -79.24
N GLU A 128 182.51 -39.57 -79.13
CA GLU A 128 183.55 -40.28 -79.89
C GLU A 128 184.83 -39.49 -80.23
N LEU A 129 185.70 -39.33 -79.24
CA LEU A 129 187.14 -39.18 -79.44
C LEU A 129 187.78 -40.56 -79.20
N LYS A 130 187.51 -41.59 -80.01
CA LYS A 130 188.08 -41.74 -81.36
C LYS A 130 189.61 -41.49 -81.45
N ILE A 131 190.26 -41.83 -80.33
CA ILE A 131 191.55 -42.55 -80.26
C ILE A 131 192.82 -41.66 -80.22
N ALA A 132 193.13 -41.24 -78.98
CA ALA A 132 194.42 -41.50 -78.32
C ALA A 132 195.70 -40.67 -78.64
N TYR A 133 195.64 -39.34 -78.93
CA TYR A 133 196.87 -38.58 -79.24
C TYR A 133 197.09 -37.15 -78.66
N SER A 134 196.30 -36.63 -77.70
CA SER A 134 196.42 -35.21 -77.23
C SER A 134 196.81 -34.99 -75.75
N LEU A 135 197.35 -36.01 -75.07
CA LEU A 135 197.39 -36.12 -73.60
C LEU A 135 198.37 -35.20 -72.81
N ILE A 136 198.95 -34.15 -73.41
CA ILE A 136 200.18 -33.51 -72.88
C ILE A 136 200.06 -31.99 -72.60
N THR A 137 199.17 -31.25 -73.27
CA THR A 137 199.08 -29.77 -73.15
C THR A 137 198.45 -29.26 -71.84
N GLU A 138 198.06 -30.15 -70.94
CA GLU A 138 197.21 -29.84 -69.78
C GLU A 138 198.00 -29.48 -68.50
N LYS A 139 199.32 -29.75 -68.47
CA LYS A 139 200.05 -29.83 -67.20
C LYS A 139 200.44 -28.50 -66.55
N GLU A 140 200.63 -27.44 -67.33
CA GLU A 140 201.29 -26.21 -66.84
C GLU A 140 200.33 -25.17 -66.23
N ALA A 141 199.01 -25.33 -66.41
CA ALA A 141 198.00 -24.43 -65.82
C ALA A 141 197.74 -24.67 -64.31
N THR A 142 198.43 -25.66 -63.70
CA THR A 142 197.98 -26.29 -62.44
C THR A 142 198.63 -25.78 -61.15
N MET A 143 199.66 -24.93 -61.23
CA MET A 143 200.49 -24.65 -60.04
C MET A 143 200.03 -23.44 -59.20
N TYR A 144 199.47 -22.40 -59.82
CA TYR A 144 199.22 -21.10 -59.16
C TYR A 144 197.86 -20.96 -58.42
N SER A 145 196.93 -21.92 -58.52
CA SER A 145 195.67 -21.86 -57.75
C SER A 145 195.82 -22.23 -56.27
N THR A 146 196.89 -22.96 -55.94
CA THR A 146 197.05 -23.71 -54.68
C THR A 146 197.25 -22.85 -53.42
N GLU A 147 197.50 -21.56 -53.57
CA GLU A 147 197.82 -20.66 -52.44
C GLU A 147 196.62 -19.78 -52.02
N GLU A 148 195.67 -19.55 -52.93
CA GLU A 148 194.40 -18.84 -52.66
C GLU A 148 193.39 -19.76 -51.94
N GLU A 149 193.39 -21.05 -52.27
CA GLU A 149 192.55 -22.09 -51.65
C GLU A 149 192.70 -22.19 -50.12
N LYS A 150 193.89 -21.86 -49.57
CA LYS A 150 194.15 -21.97 -48.12
C LYS A 150 193.41 -20.93 -47.28
N ARG A 151 193.29 -19.69 -47.75
CA ARG A 151 192.52 -18.65 -47.02
C ARG A 151 191.04 -19.00 -46.96
N ASN A 152 190.50 -19.48 -48.09
CA ASN A 152 189.10 -19.85 -48.21
C ASN A 152 188.70 -21.01 -47.28
N HIS A 153 189.64 -21.84 -46.83
CA HIS A 153 189.37 -22.92 -45.89
C HIS A 153 189.20 -22.44 -44.43
N GLU A 154 189.92 -21.39 -44.03
CA GLU A 154 189.91 -20.89 -42.65
C GLU A 154 188.61 -20.12 -42.35
N ASP A 155 188.11 -19.34 -43.32
CA ASP A 155 186.80 -18.68 -43.25
C ASP A 155 185.61 -19.68 -43.29
N LEU A 156 185.76 -20.86 -43.89
CA LEU A 156 184.70 -21.88 -43.91
C LEU A 156 184.44 -22.51 -42.54
N ILE A 157 185.46 -22.62 -41.68
CA ILE A 157 185.36 -23.25 -40.35
C ILE A 157 184.51 -22.37 -39.41
N THR A 158 184.81 -21.07 -39.35
CA THR A 158 184.10 -20.13 -38.46
C THR A 158 182.61 -19.98 -38.81
N ASN A 159 182.27 -20.06 -40.10
CA ASN A 159 180.88 -20.08 -40.56
C ASN A 159 180.13 -21.35 -40.16
N MET A 160 180.78 -22.52 -40.16
CA MET A 160 180.15 -23.77 -39.69
C MET A 160 179.81 -23.72 -38.19
N GLU A 161 180.66 -23.12 -37.36
CA GLU A 161 180.42 -23.02 -35.91
C GLU A 161 179.26 -22.07 -35.58
N GLN A 162 179.12 -20.96 -36.31
CA GLN A 162 177.94 -20.07 -36.18
C GLN A 162 176.64 -20.77 -36.59
N LEU A 163 176.62 -21.43 -37.76
CA LEU A 163 175.45 -22.18 -38.25
C LEU A 163 175.02 -23.30 -37.31
N LYS A 164 175.96 -23.90 -36.56
CA LYS A 164 175.66 -24.93 -35.56
C LYS A 164 174.86 -24.38 -34.38
N HIS A 165 175.28 -23.25 -33.81
CA HIS A 165 174.58 -22.63 -32.68
C HIS A 165 173.21 -22.04 -33.08
N GLU A 166 173.08 -21.48 -34.28
CA GLU A 166 171.79 -20.98 -34.79
C GLU A 166 170.77 -22.13 -34.95
N LYS A 167 171.22 -23.29 -35.44
CA LYS A 167 170.42 -24.52 -35.51
C LYS A 167 169.99 -25.02 -34.11
N GLU A 168 170.90 -25.02 -33.14
CA GLU A 168 170.62 -25.44 -31.76
C GLU A 168 169.56 -24.53 -31.10
N ALA A 169 169.62 -23.21 -31.35
CA ALA A 169 168.62 -22.26 -30.86
C ALA A 169 167.23 -22.45 -31.49
N LEU A 170 167.16 -22.60 -32.82
CA LEU A 170 165.89 -22.82 -33.54
C LEU A 170 165.17 -24.10 -33.10
N GLN A 171 165.91 -25.16 -32.78
CA GLN A 171 165.31 -26.42 -32.34
C GLN A 171 164.65 -26.30 -30.94
N LEU A 172 165.26 -25.55 -30.02
CA LEU A 172 164.65 -25.25 -28.71
C LEU A 172 163.38 -24.40 -28.85
N GLU A 173 163.35 -23.39 -29.74
CA GLU A 173 162.11 -22.63 -29.96
C GLU A 173 161.01 -23.52 -30.58
N LEU A 174 161.36 -24.41 -31.51
CA LEU A 174 160.39 -25.32 -32.15
C LEU A 174 159.78 -26.30 -31.14
N GLU A 175 160.59 -26.85 -30.22
CA GLU A 175 160.09 -27.68 -29.12
C GLU A 175 159.18 -26.88 -28.16
N ALA A 176 159.53 -25.63 -27.85
CA ALA A 176 158.67 -24.74 -27.05
C ALA A 176 157.33 -24.42 -27.74
N LYS A 177 157.32 -24.14 -29.05
CA LYS A 177 156.06 -23.98 -29.82
C LYS A 177 155.22 -25.26 -29.81
N ARG A 178 155.86 -26.43 -29.93
CA ARG A 178 155.19 -27.74 -29.94
C ARG A 178 154.51 -28.05 -28.61
N GLY A 179 155.15 -27.72 -27.49
CA GLY A 179 154.53 -27.80 -26.16
C GLY A 179 153.29 -26.92 -26.03
N ALA A 180 153.39 -25.66 -26.47
CA ALA A 180 152.26 -24.72 -26.46
C ALA A 180 151.09 -25.18 -27.34
N PHE A 181 151.38 -25.80 -28.49
CA PHE A 181 150.35 -26.36 -29.38
C PHE A 181 149.53 -27.45 -28.69
N SER A 182 150.21 -28.40 -28.02
CA SER A 182 149.56 -29.50 -27.30
C SER A 182 148.66 -29.00 -26.16
N THR A 183 149.04 -27.91 -25.46
CA THR A 183 148.17 -27.30 -24.44
C THR A 183 146.93 -26.61 -25.00
N LEU A 184 147.00 -26.03 -26.21
CA LEU A 184 145.84 -25.43 -26.87
C LEU A 184 144.89 -26.49 -27.45
N GLU A 185 145.44 -27.56 -28.00
CA GLU A 185 144.69 -28.70 -28.55
C GLU A 185 143.81 -29.37 -27.48
N GLY A 186 144.35 -29.58 -26.27
CA GLY A 186 143.57 -30.10 -25.13
C GLY A 186 142.51 -29.12 -24.58
N GLN A 187 142.71 -27.81 -24.73
CA GLN A 187 141.68 -26.81 -24.37
C GLN A 187 140.54 -26.79 -25.39
N LEU A 188 140.86 -26.89 -26.69
CA LEU A 188 139.87 -26.96 -27.77
C LEU A 188 138.96 -28.18 -27.60
N GLU A 189 139.55 -29.37 -27.40
CA GLU A 189 138.78 -30.62 -27.23
C GLU A 189 137.86 -30.58 -25.98
N SER A 190 138.24 -29.83 -24.94
CA SER A 190 137.38 -29.60 -23.76
C SER A 190 136.20 -28.67 -24.08
N ALA A 191 136.43 -27.59 -24.83
CA ALA A 191 135.38 -26.64 -25.22
C ALA A 191 134.36 -27.30 -26.17
N GLU A 192 134.81 -28.10 -27.14
CA GLU A 192 133.93 -28.86 -28.04
C GLU A 192 133.00 -29.82 -27.27
N LYS A 193 133.53 -30.51 -26.25
CA LYS A 193 132.76 -31.40 -25.36
C LYS A 193 131.74 -30.65 -24.48
N GLU A 194 131.92 -29.36 -24.24
CA GLU A 194 130.96 -28.53 -23.51
C GLU A 194 129.86 -27.98 -24.43
N VAL A 195 130.23 -27.47 -25.60
CA VAL A 195 129.28 -27.06 -26.67
C VAL A 195 128.36 -28.23 -27.06
N ALA A 196 128.89 -29.45 -27.16
CA ALA A 196 128.11 -30.66 -27.43
C ALA A 196 127.09 -31.01 -26.32
N LYS A 197 127.30 -30.59 -25.06
CA LYS A 197 126.30 -30.74 -23.97
C LYS A 197 125.24 -29.65 -24.05
N LEU A 198 125.65 -28.40 -24.25
CA LEU A 198 124.75 -27.25 -24.35
C LEU A 198 123.75 -27.42 -25.52
N ASN A 199 124.21 -27.90 -26.67
CA ASN A 199 123.33 -28.20 -27.81
C ASN A 199 122.30 -29.30 -27.49
N LYS A 200 122.64 -30.33 -26.71
CA LYS A 200 121.68 -31.37 -26.29
C LYS A 200 120.62 -30.84 -25.31
N ILE A 201 121.03 -29.98 -24.37
CA ILE A 201 120.10 -29.30 -23.45
C ILE A 201 119.17 -28.39 -24.25
N LYS A 202 119.71 -27.60 -25.20
CA LYS A 202 118.93 -26.74 -26.10
C LYS A 202 117.85 -27.53 -26.84
N MET A 203 118.21 -28.63 -27.51
CA MET A 203 117.24 -29.44 -28.26
C MET A 203 116.11 -29.97 -27.36
N ALA A 204 116.42 -30.48 -26.16
CA ALA A 204 115.38 -30.92 -25.21
C ALA A 204 114.45 -29.77 -24.81
N THR A 205 115.00 -28.57 -24.52
CA THR A 205 114.16 -27.40 -24.21
C THR A 205 113.37 -26.88 -25.41
N GLU A 206 113.81 -27.10 -26.65
CA GLU A 206 113.05 -26.78 -27.86
C GLU A 206 111.89 -27.78 -28.06
N GLU A 207 112.12 -29.08 -27.79
CA GLU A 207 111.07 -30.11 -27.79
C GLU A 207 110.00 -29.87 -26.71
N ASP A 208 110.40 -29.58 -25.47
CA ASP A 208 109.48 -29.23 -24.37
C ASP A 208 108.66 -27.97 -24.68
N ASN A 209 109.28 -26.91 -25.21
CA ASN A 209 108.57 -25.69 -25.59
C ASN A 209 107.57 -25.92 -26.73
N ASN A 210 107.91 -26.74 -27.73
CA ASN A 210 106.99 -27.09 -28.81
C ASN A 210 105.79 -27.91 -28.30
N SER A 211 106.02 -28.82 -27.34
CA SER A 211 104.96 -29.57 -26.65
C SER A 211 104.02 -28.64 -25.87
N LEU A 212 104.57 -27.74 -25.05
CA LEU A 212 103.79 -26.76 -24.27
C LEU A 212 103.01 -25.80 -25.18
N SER A 213 103.62 -25.30 -26.25
CA SER A 213 102.94 -24.41 -27.20
C SER A 213 101.79 -25.11 -27.93
N SER A 214 101.90 -26.43 -28.16
CA SER A 214 100.82 -27.24 -28.74
C SER A 214 99.65 -27.41 -27.75
N GLN A 215 99.94 -27.65 -26.47
CA GLN A 215 98.93 -27.75 -25.41
C GLN A 215 98.22 -26.42 -25.15
N ILE A 216 98.95 -25.30 -25.20
CA ILE A 216 98.39 -23.95 -25.07
C ILE A 216 97.41 -23.66 -26.20
N LEU A 217 97.77 -23.95 -27.45
CA LEU A 217 96.87 -23.77 -28.60
C LEU A 217 95.58 -24.60 -28.49
N GLN A 218 95.68 -25.85 -28.03
CA GLN A 218 94.48 -26.68 -27.80
C GLN A 218 93.58 -26.09 -26.72
N LEU A 219 94.14 -25.69 -25.56
CA LEU A 219 93.38 -25.08 -24.47
C LEU A 219 92.76 -23.73 -24.88
N GLU A 220 93.45 -22.93 -25.70
CA GLU A 220 92.87 -21.70 -26.25
C GLU A 220 91.65 -21.96 -27.13
N ASP A 221 91.67 -22.98 -27.99
CA ASP A 221 90.54 -23.31 -28.86
C ASP A 221 89.38 -23.95 -28.08
N GLU A 222 89.66 -24.79 -27.07
CA GLU A 222 88.65 -25.28 -26.11
C GLU A 222 88.00 -24.12 -25.33
N ILE A 223 88.78 -23.10 -24.93
CA ILE A 223 88.26 -21.88 -24.30
C ILE A 223 87.41 -21.05 -25.27
N LYS A 224 87.85 -20.83 -26.52
CA LYS A 224 87.08 -20.10 -27.55
C LYS A 224 85.74 -20.80 -27.83
N GLN A 225 85.73 -22.12 -27.93
CA GLN A 225 84.51 -22.92 -28.11
C GLN A 225 83.58 -22.84 -26.88
N SER A 226 84.16 -22.86 -25.67
CA SER A 226 83.45 -22.71 -24.39
C SER A 226 83.02 -21.27 -24.07
N GLN A 227 83.52 -20.27 -24.80
CA GLN A 227 82.99 -18.90 -24.81
C GLN A 227 81.81 -18.83 -25.76
N LYS A 228 82.00 -19.25 -27.02
CA LYS A 228 80.96 -19.22 -28.06
C LYS A 228 79.66 -19.91 -27.66
N THR A 229 79.73 -21.06 -26.97
CA THR A 229 78.54 -21.76 -26.46
C THR A 229 77.76 -20.92 -25.44
N ARG A 230 78.44 -20.34 -24.45
CA ARG A 230 77.81 -19.45 -23.45
C ARG A 230 77.28 -18.15 -24.06
N ASP A 231 77.94 -17.62 -25.09
CA ASP A 231 77.47 -16.44 -25.81
C ASP A 231 76.18 -16.75 -26.62
N GLN A 232 76.03 -17.99 -27.11
CA GLN A 232 74.78 -18.47 -27.72
C GLN A 232 73.68 -18.70 -26.66
N GLU A 233 73.97 -19.41 -25.58
CA GLU A 233 73.03 -19.66 -24.47
C GLU A 233 72.49 -18.35 -23.86
N THR A 234 73.37 -17.38 -23.60
CA THR A 234 72.95 -16.07 -23.06
C THR A 234 72.11 -15.26 -24.05
N SER A 235 72.36 -15.38 -25.36
CA SER A 235 71.50 -14.78 -26.39
C SER A 235 70.11 -15.43 -26.42
N GLU A 236 70.02 -16.75 -26.30
CA GLU A 236 68.73 -17.46 -26.25
C GLU A 236 67.94 -17.13 -24.97
N PHE A 237 68.59 -17.06 -23.81
CA PHE A 237 67.93 -16.62 -22.56
C PHE A 237 67.47 -15.15 -22.62
N LEU A 238 68.23 -14.25 -23.26
CA LEU A 238 67.80 -12.86 -23.47
C LEU A 238 66.52 -12.78 -24.32
N ILE A 239 66.43 -13.58 -25.39
CA ILE A 239 65.23 -13.65 -26.24
C ILE A 239 64.03 -14.18 -25.44
N GLN A 240 64.20 -15.22 -24.64
CA GLN A 240 63.14 -15.77 -23.78
C GLN A 240 62.68 -14.77 -22.70
N ILE A 241 63.61 -14.02 -22.10
CA ILE A 241 63.28 -12.98 -21.12
C ILE A 241 62.46 -11.86 -21.77
N GLU A 242 62.81 -11.43 -22.99
CA GLU A 242 62.09 -10.35 -23.67
C GLU A 242 60.70 -10.77 -24.14
N THR A 243 60.53 -11.99 -24.67
CA THR A 243 59.20 -12.50 -25.06
C THR A 243 58.28 -12.65 -23.84
N LEU A 244 58.79 -13.14 -22.70
CA LEU A 244 58.02 -13.25 -21.46
C LEU A 244 57.61 -11.87 -20.89
N LYS A 245 58.47 -10.84 -20.99
CA LYS A 245 58.07 -9.46 -20.67
C LYS A 245 56.94 -8.97 -21.58
N GLU A 246 57.04 -9.24 -22.88
CA GLU A 246 56.06 -8.77 -23.86
C GLU A 246 54.69 -9.46 -23.67
N GLU A 247 54.66 -10.74 -23.32
CA GLU A 247 53.43 -11.44 -22.89
C GLU A 247 52.85 -10.87 -21.58
N LEU A 248 53.70 -10.58 -20.59
CA LEU A 248 53.28 -9.98 -19.32
C LEU A 248 52.67 -8.58 -19.55
N ALA A 249 53.29 -7.76 -20.41
CA ALA A 249 52.80 -6.44 -20.78
C ALA A 249 51.44 -6.51 -21.51
N LYS A 250 51.29 -7.45 -22.46
CA LYS A 250 50.02 -7.70 -23.16
C LYS A 250 48.90 -8.05 -22.17
N LYS A 251 49.12 -9.05 -21.30
CA LYS A 251 48.16 -9.41 -20.23
C LYS A 251 47.85 -8.24 -19.29
N SER A 252 48.85 -7.43 -18.92
CA SER A 252 48.62 -6.25 -18.08
C SER A 252 47.72 -5.22 -18.77
N SER A 253 47.87 -5.01 -20.08
CA SER A 253 46.98 -4.11 -20.83
C SER A 253 45.56 -4.66 -20.98
N GLU A 254 45.43 -5.97 -21.18
CA GLU A 254 44.16 -6.69 -21.28
C GLU A 254 43.36 -6.63 -19.96
N PHE A 255 44.04 -6.78 -18.81
CA PHE A 255 43.40 -6.57 -17.51
C PHE A 255 42.92 -5.12 -17.29
N ILE A 256 43.70 -4.12 -17.71
CA ILE A 256 43.30 -2.70 -17.58
C ILE A 256 42.04 -2.40 -18.40
N ILE A 257 41.98 -2.87 -19.66
CA ILE A 257 40.81 -2.68 -20.54
C ILE A 257 39.57 -3.37 -19.95
N ASN A 258 39.72 -4.57 -19.37
CA ASN A 258 38.62 -5.27 -18.71
C ASN A 258 38.16 -4.56 -17.42
N GLU A 259 39.08 -3.96 -16.65
CA GLU A 259 38.73 -3.17 -15.46
C GLU A 259 37.99 -1.87 -15.83
N GLU A 260 38.40 -1.22 -16.93
CA GLU A 260 37.83 0.05 -17.40
C GLU A 260 36.44 -0.14 -18.02
N THR A 261 36.24 -1.18 -18.84
CA THR A 261 34.91 -1.55 -19.37
C THR A 261 33.93 -2.01 -18.29
N LEU A 262 34.40 -2.73 -17.26
CA LEU A 262 33.55 -3.07 -16.10
C LEU A 262 33.10 -1.83 -15.30
N LYS A 263 33.95 -0.80 -15.19
CA LYS A 263 33.57 0.49 -14.57
C LYS A 263 32.52 1.23 -15.42
N GLU A 264 32.68 1.25 -16.74
CA GLU A 264 31.71 1.87 -17.64
C GLU A 264 30.34 1.16 -17.59
N GLU A 265 30.32 -0.18 -17.58
CA GLU A 265 29.09 -0.95 -17.36
C GLU A 265 28.41 -0.64 -16.00
N LEU A 266 29.20 -0.49 -14.93
CA LEU A 266 28.68 -0.12 -13.61
C LEU A 266 28.04 1.27 -13.62
N VAL A 267 28.72 2.27 -14.20
CA VAL A 267 28.19 3.64 -14.33
C VAL A 267 26.88 3.62 -15.13
N ASN A 268 26.85 2.96 -16.28
CA ASN A 268 25.65 2.87 -17.12
C ASN A 268 24.48 2.17 -16.40
N LYS A 269 24.75 1.10 -15.62
CA LYS A 269 23.74 0.45 -14.78
C LYS A 269 23.21 1.38 -13.68
N THR A 270 24.07 2.15 -13.01
CA THR A 270 23.62 3.11 -11.99
C THR A 270 22.80 4.26 -12.58
N PHE A 271 23.12 4.72 -13.79
CA PHE A 271 22.36 5.76 -14.48
C PHE A 271 20.95 5.30 -14.85
N GLU A 272 20.79 4.12 -15.45
CA GLU A 272 19.46 3.58 -15.78
C GLU A 272 18.66 3.17 -14.52
N GLN A 273 19.32 2.74 -13.44
CA GLN A 273 18.67 2.57 -12.14
C GLN A 273 18.14 3.88 -11.56
N GLN A 274 18.90 4.98 -11.66
CA GLN A 274 18.42 6.28 -11.18
C GLN A 274 17.29 6.84 -12.07
N LYS A 275 17.38 6.70 -13.40
CA LYS A 275 16.30 7.09 -14.31
C LYS A 275 15.00 6.33 -14.05
N THR A 276 15.07 5.01 -13.81
CA THR A 276 13.89 4.22 -13.43
C THR A 276 13.36 4.54 -12.02
N LEU A 277 14.21 5.04 -11.11
CA LEU A 277 13.78 5.59 -9.82
C LEU A 277 13.00 6.91 -10.02
N GLU A 278 13.53 7.85 -10.79
CA GLU A 278 12.88 9.13 -11.11
C GLU A 278 11.55 8.93 -11.83
N GLU A 279 11.46 8.00 -12.79
CA GLU A 279 10.19 7.62 -13.42
C GLU A 279 9.19 7.06 -12.39
N ARG A 280 9.64 6.19 -11.47
CA ARG A 280 8.80 5.60 -10.41
C ARG A 280 8.29 6.65 -9.42
N GLU A 281 9.09 7.63 -9.03
CA GLU A 281 8.67 8.75 -8.19
C GLU A 281 7.62 9.62 -8.89
N ASN A 282 7.83 9.92 -10.18
CA ASN A 282 6.85 10.64 -11.01
C ASN A 282 5.51 9.89 -11.12
N PHE A 283 5.53 8.56 -11.23
CA PHE A 283 4.29 7.75 -11.18
C PHE A 283 3.64 7.75 -9.79
N ALA A 284 4.42 7.70 -8.70
CA ALA A 284 3.89 7.76 -7.33
C ALA A 284 3.19 9.11 -7.03
N VAL A 285 3.74 10.23 -7.51
CA VAL A 285 3.10 11.56 -7.39
C VAL A 285 1.77 11.59 -8.15
N ARG A 286 1.70 11.05 -9.38
CA ARG A 286 0.44 10.95 -10.14
C ARG A 286 -0.59 10.05 -9.47
N ALA A 287 -0.17 8.92 -8.90
CA ALA A 287 -1.05 8.01 -8.18
C ALA A 287 -1.73 8.72 -6.99
N LYS A 288 -0.96 9.51 -6.23
CA LYS A 288 -1.46 10.27 -5.08
C LYS A 288 -2.40 11.43 -5.47
N ASP A 289 -2.17 12.08 -6.60
CA ASP A 289 -3.08 13.09 -7.17
C ASP A 289 -4.40 12.45 -7.65
N LEU A 290 -4.35 11.24 -8.24
CA LEU A 290 -5.54 10.48 -8.60
C LEU A 290 -6.31 9.97 -7.37
N GLU A 291 -5.62 9.51 -6.33
CA GLU A 291 -6.21 9.09 -5.04
C GLU A 291 -6.98 10.25 -4.37
N LEU A 292 -6.38 11.45 -4.31
CA LEU A 292 -7.07 12.65 -3.81
C LEU A 292 -8.31 13.01 -4.65
N LYS A 293 -8.25 12.83 -5.98
CA LYS A 293 -9.40 13.06 -6.86
C LYS A 293 -10.50 12.02 -6.64
N ILE A 294 -10.17 10.75 -6.51
CA ILE A 294 -11.13 9.67 -6.20
C ILE A 294 -11.84 9.97 -4.88
N ASN A 295 -11.11 10.33 -3.82
CA ASN A 295 -11.69 10.69 -2.52
C ASN A 295 -12.63 11.91 -2.63
N SER A 296 -12.24 12.93 -3.40
CA SER A 296 -13.11 14.10 -3.65
C SER A 296 -14.39 13.77 -4.45
N LEU A 297 -14.32 12.77 -5.33
CA LEU A 297 -15.46 12.30 -6.13
C LEU A 297 -16.37 11.35 -5.32
N SER A 298 -15.84 10.55 -4.39
CA SER A 298 -16.66 9.77 -3.46
C SER A 298 -17.48 10.72 -2.60
N ASN A 299 -16.84 11.64 -1.87
CA ASN A 299 -17.55 12.59 -1.01
C ASN A 299 -18.68 13.35 -1.76
N LEU A 300 -18.45 13.72 -3.03
CA LEU A 300 -19.46 14.36 -3.87
C LEU A 300 -20.58 13.41 -4.34
N LYS A 301 -20.27 12.14 -4.65
CA LYS A 301 -21.26 11.09 -4.92
C LYS A 301 -22.13 10.85 -3.69
N ASP A 302 -21.51 10.72 -2.53
CA ASP A 302 -22.16 10.33 -1.28
C ASP A 302 -23.10 11.47 -0.79
N GLU A 303 -22.69 12.74 -0.94
CA GLU A 303 -23.54 13.94 -0.82
C GLU A 303 -24.74 13.93 -1.78
N LEU A 304 -24.55 13.53 -3.05
CA LEU A 304 -25.62 13.46 -4.06
C LEU A 304 -26.58 12.29 -3.81
N GLU A 305 -26.08 11.16 -3.31
CA GLU A 305 -26.89 10.00 -2.92
C GLU A 305 -27.73 10.32 -1.68
N GLU A 306 -27.20 11.05 -0.70
CA GLU A 306 -27.99 11.52 0.45
C GLU A 306 -29.08 12.51 0.03
N GLN A 307 -28.76 13.46 -0.87
CA GLN A 307 -29.79 14.37 -1.43
C GLN A 307 -30.86 13.62 -2.25
N LEU A 308 -30.53 12.50 -2.88
CA LEU A 308 -31.49 11.60 -3.53
C LEU A 308 -32.31 10.81 -2.50
N ARG A 309 -31.70 10.32 -1.42
CA ARG A 309 -32.38 9.60 -0.32
C ARG A 309 -33.44 10.48 0.33
N MET A 310 -33.07 11.71 0.71
CA MET A 310 -34.00 12.69 1.30
C MET A 310 -35.17 13.03 0.36
N LYS A 311 -34.90 13.33 -0.92
CA LYS A 311 -35.97 13.60 -1.90
C LYS A 311 -36.85 12.38 -2.19
N SER A 312 -36.31 11.16 -2.07
CA SER A 312 -37.10 9.94 -2.20
C SER A 312 -38.05 9.77 -1.00
N GLN A 313 -37.61 10.13 0.21
CA GLN A 313 -38.46 10.15 1.39
C GLN A 313 -39.57 11.22 1.29
N ASP A 314 -39.27 12.43 0.79
CA ASP A 314 -40.27 13.46 0.51
C ASP A 314 -41.34 12.95 -0.48
N VAL A 315 -40.92 12.26 -1.54
CA VAL A 315 -41.84 11.66 -2.54
C VAL A 315 -42.73 10.57 -1.92
N ILE A 316 -42.22 9.76 -0.98
CA ILE A 316 -43.04 8.77 -0.25
C ILE A 316 -44.10 9.47 0.60
N LEU A 317 -43.72 10.50 1.36
CA LEU A 317 -44.64 11.27 2.21
C LEU A 317 -45.73 11.97 1.39
N LEU A 318 -45.37 12.59 0.26
CA LEU A 318 -46.33 13.21 -0.67
C LEU A 318 -47.25 12.17 -1.35
N GLN A 319 -46.75 10.96 -1.61
CA GLN A 319 -47.58 9.86 -2.14
C GLN A 319 -48.59 9.36 -1.09
N GLU A 320 -48.18 9.25 0.18
CA GLU A 320 -49.09 8.94 1.28
C GLU A 320 -50.17 10.02 1.47
N GLU A 321 -49.79 11.30 1.50
CA GLU A 321 -50.73 12.42 1.64
C GLU A 321 -51.75 12.42 0.49
N LYS A 322 -51.28 12.22 -0.74
CA LYS A 322 -52.12 12.11 -1.93
C LYS A 322 -53.15 10.97 -1.83
N GLU A 323 -52.75 9.79 -1.35
CA GLU A 323 -53.68 8.67 -1.19
C GLU A 323 -54.64 8.88 0.00
N ARG A 324 -54.21 9.54 1.09
CA ARG A 324 -55.12 9.99 2.18
C ARG A 324 -56.18 10.97 1.67
N LEU A 325 -55.78 12.01 0.92
CA LEU A 325 -56.69 12.99 0.33
C LEU A 325 -57.65 12.36 -0.70
N LYS A 326 -57.19 11.33 -1.43
CA LYS A 326 -58.01 10.57 -2.37
C LYS A 326 -59.07 9.72 -1.65
N VAL A 327 -58.74 9.10 -0.52
CA VAL A 327 -59.73 8.42 0.34
C VAL A 327 -60.75 9.43 0.88
N GLN A 328 -60.29 10.55 1.43
CA GLN A 328 -61.17 11.62 1.92
C GLN A 328 -62.11 12.16 0.83
N ASN A 329 -61.63 12.32 -0.41
CA ASN A 329 -62.49 12.71 -1.53
C ASN A 329 -63.56 11.64 -1.83
N SER A 330 -63.21 10.34 -1.81
CA SER A 330 -64.23 9.29 -2.00
C SER A 330 -65.26 9.21 -0.87
N GLU A 331 -64.88 9.51 0.38
CA GLU A 331 -65.80 9.63 1.51
C GLU A 331 -66.75 10.83 1.34
N LEU A 332 -66.25 11.95 0.79
CA LEU A 332 -67.06 13.13 0.50
C LEU A 332 -67.99 12.92 -0.70
N ASP A 333 -67.56 12.21 -1.74
CA ASP A 333 -68.41 11.82 -2.87
C ASP A 333 -69.53 10.86 -2.43
N GLU A 334 -69.24 9.90 -1.54
CA GLU A 334 -70.25 9.01 -0.96
C GLU A 334 -71.25 9.79 -0.07
N GLN A 335 -70.77 10.73 0.76
CA GLN A 335 -71.65 11.61 1.52
C GLN A 335 -72.53 12.49 0.61
N ALA A 336 -71.98 13.03 -0.47
CA ALA A 336 -72.73 13.82 -1.45
C ALA A 336 -73.81 12.98 -2.16
N SER A 337 -73.50 11.72 -2.52
CA SER A 337 -74.48 10.80 -3.09
C SER A 337 -75.62 10.47 -2.11
N ASN A 338 -75.29 10.18 -0.85
CA ASN A 338 -76.29 9.90 0.19
C ASN A 338 -77.20 11.11 0.45
N ILE A 339 -76.65 12.32 0.57
CA ILE A 339 -77.40 13.57 0.71
C ILE A 339 -78.28 13.83 -0.53
N GLN A 340 -77.81 13.51 -1.73
CA GLN A 340 -78.60 13.64 -2.95
C GLN A 340 -79.78 12.65 -2.98
N ASP A 341 -79.60 11.42 -2.52
CA ASP A 341 -80.67 10.43 -2.45
C ASP A 341 -81.70 10.73 -1.34
N GLU A 342 -81.28 11.29 -0.21
CA GLU A 342 -82.21 11.87 0.77
C GLU A 342 -82.97 13.07 0.18
N GLY A 343 -82.27 13.96 -0.52
CA GLY A 343 -82.87 15.09 -1.24
C GLY A 343 -83.85 14.68 -2.35
N ASN A 344 -83.65 13.51 -2.96
CA ASN A 344 -84.58 12.91 -3.92
C ASN A 344 -85.82 12.35 -3.22
N LYS A 345 -85.67 11.57 -2.14
CA LYS A 345 -86.79 11.06 -1.34
C LYS A 345 -87.67 12.19 -0.79
N LEU A 346 -87.05 13.23 -0.21
CA LEU A 346 -87.77 14.40 0.30
C LEU A 346 -88.48 15.19 -0.82
N ARG A 347 -87.96 15.15 -2.06
CA ARG A 347 -88.63 15.74 -3.24
C ARG A 347 -89.86 14.94 -3.67
N GLU A 348 -89.78 13.61 -3.62
CA GLU A 348 -90.92 12.73 -3.88
C GLU A 348 -92.01 12.89 -2.81
N GLU A 349 -91.65 12.87 -1.53
CA GLU A 349 -92.57 13.15 -0.42
C GLU A 349 -93.24 14.53 -0.57
N LYS A 350 -92.47 15.57 -0.91
CA LYS A 350 -92.99 16.91 -1.18
C LYS A 350 -93.99 16.91 -2.35
N ALA A 351 -93.68 16.24 -3.46
CA ALA A 351 -94.59 16.14 -4.61
C ALA A 351 -95.90 15.39 -4.26
N VAL A 352 -95.83 14.35 -3.41
CA VAL A 352 -97.00 13.65 -2.89
C VAL A 352 -97.84 14.55 -1.97
N GLN A 353 -97.19 15.36 -1.11
CA GLN A 353 -97.91 16.34 -0.28
C GLN A 353 -98.53 17.46 -1.12
N GLU A 354 -97.85 17.97 -2.15
CA GLU A 354 -98.40 19.00 -3.07
C GLU A 354 -99.62 18.48 -3.86
N SER A 355 -99.57 17.22 -4.30
CA SER A 355 -100.71 16.52 -4.88
C SER A 355 -101.88 16.42 -3.89
N LYS A 356 -101.60 16.03 -2.63
CA LYS A 356 -102.63 15.93 -1.59
C LYS A 356 -103.23 17.27 -1.19
N ILE A 357 -102.43 18.35 -1.16
CA ILE A 357 -102.90 19.72 -0.94
C ILE A 357 -103.84 20.14 -2.08
N SER A 358 -103.49 19.83 -3.33
CA SER A 358 -104.34 20.13 -4.50
C SER A 358 -105.68 19.38 -4.47
N GLU A 359 -105.67 18.11 -4.05
CA GLU A 359 -106.91 17.32 -3.84
C GLU A 359 -107.78 17.91 -2.71
N LEU A 360 -107.17 18.28 -1.58
CA LEU A 360 -107.87 18.91 -0.46
C LEU A 360 -108.44 20.29 -0.83
N GLN A 361 -107.73 21.08 -1.62
CA GLN A 361 -108.21 22.36 -2.16
C GLN A 361 -109.43 22.15 -3.07
N LYS A 362 -109.41 21.15 -3.96
CA LYS A 362 -110.55 20.79 -4.81
C LYS A 362 -111.77 20.40 -3.96
N ILE A 363 -111.59 19.54 -2.97
CA ILE A 363 -112.65 19.16 -2.02
C ILE A 363 -113.17 20.38 -1.25
N LEU A 364 -112.30 21.32 -0.86
CA LEU A 364 -112.72 22.56 -0.20
C LEU A 364 -113.60 23.40 -1.12
N THR A 365 -113.20 23.64 -2.38
CA THR A 365 -114.00 24.42 -3.34
C THR A 365 -115.35 23.77 -3.63
N GLU A 366 -115.41 22.44 -3.78
CA GLU A 366 -116.68 21.70 -3.92
C GLU A 366 -117.57 21.88 -2.67
N ARG A 367 -116.98 21.95 -1.47
CA ARG A 367 -117.72 22.20 -0.22
C ARG A 367 -118.19 23.65 -0.09
N GLU A 368 -117.40 24.62 -0.54
CA GLU A 368 -117.78 26.04 -0.58
C GLU A 368 -118.96 26.27 -1.53
N GLU A 369 -118.93 25.70 -2.74
CA GLU A 369 -120.05 25.72 -3.68
C GLU A 369 -121.32 25.09 -3.08
N ASN A 370 -121.19 23.95 -2.39
CA ASN A 370 -122.30 23.31 -1.68
C ASN A 370 -122.84 24.18 -0.53
N VAL A 371 -121.99 24.88 0.21
CA VAL A 371 -122.41 25.81 1.28
C VAL A 371 -123.16 27.01 0.69
N ILE A 372 -122.68 27.60 -0.42
CA ILE A 372 -123.37 28.68 -1.14
C ILE A 372 -124.74 28.21 -1.62
N ALA A 373 -124.84 27.00 -2.17
CA ALA A 373 -126.11 26.41 -2.60
C ALA A 373 -127.09 26.14 -1.43
N LEU A 374 -126.59 25.77 -0.25
CA LEU A 374 -127.40 25.61 0.96
C LEU A 374 -127.81 26.96 1.57
N GLN A 375 -126.94 27.95 1.60
CA GLN A 375 -127.25 29.32 2.03
C GLN A 375 -128.35 29.94 1.16
N LYS A 376 -128.28 29.75 -0.17
CA LYS A 376 -129.37 30.17 -1.07
C LYS A 376 -130.70 29.49 -0.71
N LYS A 377 -130.71 28.16 -0.53
CA LYS A 377 -131.94 27.44 -0.14
C LYS A 377 -132.50 27.92 1.20
N LEU A 378 -131.65 28.26 2.18
CA LEU A 378 -132.08 28.84 3.45
C LEU A 378 -132.67 30.23 3.28
N TYR A 379 -132.07 31.08 2.42
CA TYR A 379 -132.62 32.40 2.09
C TYR A 379 -133.99 32.29 1.38
N ASP A 380 -134.10 31.39 0.40
CA ASP A 380 -135.36 31.14 -0.32
C ASP A 380 -136.47 30.66 0.65
N VAL A 381 -136.16 29.72 1.56
CA VAL A 381 -137.07 29.25 2.62
C VAL A 381 -137.38 30.33 3.66
N GLN A 382 -136.43 31.21 4.00
CA GLN A 382 -136.65 32.32 4.93
C GLN A 382 -137.61 33.36 4.33
N ASN A 383 -137.52 33.64 3.03
CA ASN A 383 -138.45 34.54 2.35
C ASN A 383 -139.86 33.94 2.28
N GLU A 384 -139.97 32.65 1.93
CA GLU A 384 -141.24 31.90 1.93
C GLU A 384 -141.89 31.90 3.33
N ALA A 385 -141.13 31.57 4.38
CA ALA A 385 -141.61 31.63 5.76
C ALA A 385 -141.99 33.06 6.19
N SER A 386 -141.29 34.09 5.69
CA SER A 386 -141.65 35.49 5.96
C SER A 386 -142.96 35.89 5.29
N PHE A 387 -143.21 35.39 4.07
CA PHE A 387 -144.47 35.58 3.35
C PHE A 387 -145.64 34.89 4.07
N GLN A 388 -145.45 33.66 4.51
CA GLN A 388 -146.43 32.93 5.33
C GLN A 388 -146.69 33.62 6.68
N ILE A 389 -145.67 34.24 7.29
CA ILE A 389 -145.83 35.06 8.50
C ILE A 389 -146.61 36.35 8.21
N THR A 390 -146.47 36.99 7.03
CA THR A 390 -147.32 38.14 6.68
C THR A 390 -148.78 37.74 6.47
N ASP A 391 -149.05 36.66 5.73
CA ASP A 391 -150.42 36.16 5.51
C ASP A 391 -151.10 35.77 6.84
N LEU A 392 -150.41 34.99 7.68
CA LEU A 392 -150.89 34.64 9.01
C LEU A 392 -151.05 35.86 9.94
N SER A 393 -150.27 36.92 9.75
CA SER A 393 -150.43 38.17 10.49
C SER A 393 -151.66 38.96 10.02
N GLU A 394 -151.97 38.97 8.72
CA GLU A 394 -153.22 39.56 8.22
C GLU A 394 -154.45 38.77 8.71
N GLU A 395 -154.39 37.43 8.69
CA GLU A 395 -155.46 36.57 9.22
C GLU A 395 -155.62 36.70 10.74
N VAL A 396 -154.53 36.76 11.51
CA VAL A 396 -154.58 37.08 12.95
C VAL A 396 -155.19 38.46 13.18
N ASN A 397 -154.90 39.46 12.34
CA ASN A 397 -155.53 40.78 12.44
C ASN A 397 -157.01 40.78 12.01
N HIS A 398 -157.43 39.88 11.12
CA HIS A 398 -158.85 39.62 10.83
C HIS A 398 -159.54 39.02 12.06
N LEU A 399 -159.03 37.88 12.55
CA LEU A 399 -159.54 37.18 13.73
C LEU A 399 -159.51 38.05 15.00
N ARG A 400 -158.62 39.04 15.09
CA ARG A 400 -158.62 40.02 16.19
C ARG A 400 -159.78 41.01 16.11
N ARG A 401 -160.09 41.53 14.91
CA ARG A 401 -161.27 42.38 14.67
C ARG A 401 -162.57 41.59 14.87
N GLU A 402 -162.62 40.37 14.35
CA GLU A 402 -163.73 39.44 14.56
C GLU A 402 -163.91 39.11 16.05
N LYS A 403 -162.82 38.84 16.78
CA LYS A 403 -162.86 38.67 18.24
C LYS A 403 -163.35 39.93 18.96
N GLU A 404 -162.92 41.12 18.58
CA GLU A 404 -163.40 42.37 19.20
C GLU A 404 -164.90 42.58 18.96
N GLN A 405 -165.40 42.27 17.76
CA GLN A 405 -166.82 42.26 17.43
C GLN A 405 -167.58 41.20 18.24
N LEU A 406 -167.13 39.94 18.24
CA LEU A 406 -167.68 38.85 19.04
C LEU A 406 -167.58 39.11 20.55
N GLN A 407 -166.61 39.90 21.01
CA GLN A 407 -166.47 40.27 22.43
C GLN A 407 -167.44 41.40 22.81
N SER A 408 -167.83 42.26 21.86
CA SER A 408 -168.96 43.18 22.03
C SER A 408 -170.31 42.46 22.04
N GLU A 409 -170.53 41.48 21.15
CA GLU A 409 -171.71 40.62 21.18
C GLU A 409 -171.73 39.73 22.43
N LYS A 410 -170.59 39.19 22.86
CA LYS A 410 -170.46 38.42 24.10
C LYS A 410 -170.76 39.28 25.33
N SER A 411 -170.41 40.56 25.35
CA SER A 411 -170.82 41.48 26.42
C SER A 411 -172.35 41.66 26.46
N LEU A 412 -173.00 41.70 25.28
CA LEU A 412 -174.46 41.77 25.16
C LEU A 412 -175.13 40.44 25.55
N LEU A 413 -174.53 39.31 25.17
CA LEU A 413 -175.03 37.95 25.41
C LEU A 413 -174.74 37.46 26.83
N GLU A 414 -173.64 37.82 27.49
CA GLU A 414 -173.43 37.50 28.91
C GLU A 414 -174.41 38.26 29.81
N MET A 415 -174.75 39.50 29.44
CA MET A 415 -175.88 40.24 30.04
C MET A 415 -177.26 39.58 29.79
N GLN A 416 -177.34 38.57 28.91
CA GLN A 416 -178.52 37.74 28.64
C GLN A 416 -178.39 36.29 29.13
N ILE A 417 -177.18 35.75 29.26
CA ILE A 417 -176.88 34.38 29.72
C ILE A 417 -176.72 34.34 31.24
N GLU A 418 -176.24 35.39 31.91
CA GLU A 418 -176.37 35.49 33.37
C GLU A 418 -177.86 35.54 33.79
N ARG A 419 -178.72 35.98 32.86
CA ARG A 419 -180.18 35.95 32.98
C ARG A 419 -180.80 34.55 32.83
N SER A 420 -180.07 33.56 32.30
CA SER A 420 -180.60 32.20 32.00
C SER A 420 -179.76 31.03 32.52
N LYS A 421 -178.47 31.20 32.82
CA LYS A 421 -177.64 30.18 33.47
C LYS A 421 -178.04 29.96 34.94
N GLN A 422 -178.74 30.95 35.49
CA GLN A 422 -179.58 30.86 36.69
C GLN A 422 -180.60 29.69 36.65
N GLU A 423 -180.83 29.06 35.48
CA GLU A 423 -181.96 28.14 35.23
C GLU A 423 -181.59 26.65 34.95
N SER A 424 -180.32 26.18 34.88
CA SER A 424 -180.02 24.83 34.30
C SER A 424 -178.63 24.14 34.58
N MET A 425 -178.31 23.54 35.75
CA MET A 425 -176.93 23.04 36.06
C MET A 425 -176.73 21.52 36.41
N GLU A 426 -176.05 20.72 35.53
CA GLU A 426 -175.60 19.30 35.71
C GLU A 426 -174.34 18.89 34.85
N SER A 427 -173.68 17.70 35.05
CA SER A 427 -172.56 17.12 34.20
C SER A 427 -172.13 15.65 34.55
N LEU A 428 -171.51 14.86 33.61
CA LEU A 428 -170.99 13.46 33.82
C LEU A 428 -169.95 12.96 32.74
N ALA A 429 -169.07 11.95 33.03
CA ALA A 429 -168.13 11.27 32.08
C ALA A 429 -167.65 9.83 32.52
N GLN A 430 -166.98 9.01 31.66
CA GLN A 430 -166.41 7.65 31.95
C GLN A 430 -165.55 6.96 30.82
N LEU A 431 -165.02 5.73 31.07
CA LEU A 431 -164.48 4.64 30.16
C LEU A 431 -162.94 4.35 30.05
N GLU A 432 -162.57 3.07 29.75
CA GLU A 432 -161.20 2.44 29.65
C GLU A 432 -161.28 1.02 28.97
N ASN A 433 -160.20 0.43 28.35
CA ASN A 433 -159.94 -1.06 28.23
C ASN A 433 -158.67 -1.57 27.45
N GLN A 434 -158.04 -2.67 27.97
CA GLN A 434 -157.34 -3.83 27.30
C GLN A 434 -155.93 -3.74 26.61
N ASN A 435 -155.17 -4.87 26.53
CA ASN A 435 -153.79 -5.04 25.94
C ASN A 435 -153.29 -6.54 25.80
N THR A 436 -152.09 -6.80 25.21
CA THR A 436 -151.16 -8.01 25.20
C THR A 436 -151.25 -9.11 24.10
N GLU A 437 -150.11 -9.83 23.81
CA GLU A 437 -149.95 -10.75 22.62
C GLU A 437 -148.97 -12.00 22.69
N LEU A 438 -147.88 -12.14 21.86
CA LEU A 438 -147.29 -13.42 21.31
C LEU A 438 -145.95 -14.01 21.90
N GLN A 439 -145.43 -15.14 21.31
CA GLN A 439 -144.23 -15.96 21.70
C GLN A 439 -143.47 -16.64 20.48
N ASN A 440 -142.39 -17.45 20.68
CA ASN A 440 -141.42 -17.92 19.62
C ASN A 440 -140.83 -19.38 19.70
N LYS A 441 -139.95 -19.78 18.75
CA LYS A 441 -139.11 -21.05 18.70
C LYS A 441 -137.60 -20.77 18.45
N ILE A 442 -136.69 -21.80 18.41
CA ILE A 442 -135.21 -21.61 18.45
C ILE A 442 -134.19 -22.72 17.94
N ILE A 443 -134.54 -23.95 17.52
CA ILE A 443 -133.73 -25.17 17.92
C ILE A 443 -132.62 -25.82 17.00
N ASP A 444 -132.88 -26.32 15.77
CA ASP A 444 -132.48 -27.72 15.35
C ASP A 444 -131.31 -27.90 14.29
N GLN A 445 -130.51 -29.02 14.30
CA GLN A 445 -129.26 -29.26 13.47
C GLN A 445 -128.85 -30.76 13.15
N GLU A 446 -127.70 -31.02 12.44
CA GLU A 446 -127.02 -32.34 12.15
C GLU A 446 -125.48 -32.32 12.42
N GLU A 447 -124.72 -33.40 12.12
CA GLU A 447 -123.29 -33.64 12.48
C GLU A 447 -122.57 -34.61 11.49
N LYS A 448 -121.24 -34.54 11.30
CA LYS A 448 -120.30 -35.59 10.77
C LYS A 448 -118.84 -35.11 10.55
N LEU A 449 -117.82 -35.87 11.01
CA LEU A 449 -116.39 -35.65 10.65
C LEU A 449 -115.43 -36.84 10.99
N LYS A 450 -114.71 -37.46 10.03
CA LYS A 450 -113.46 -38.25 10.27
C LYS A 450 -112.70 -38.81 9.03
N GLU A 451 -111.39 -39.07 9.20
CA GLU A 451 -110.45 -39.95 8.42
C GLU A 451 -110.06 -39.53 6.96
N GLN A 452 -108.87 -39.80 6.39
CA GLN A 452 -107.75 -40.74 6.70
C GLN A 452 -106.32 -40.11 6.57
N GLU A 453 -105.29 -40.85 6.98
CA GLU A 453 -103.84 -40.63 6.74
C GLU A 453 -103.17 -41.95 6.25
N ASP A 454 -102.05 -41.91 5.49
CA ASP A 454 -100.82 -42.74 5.74
C ASP A 454 -99.67 -42.51 4.71
N THR A 455 -98.41 -42.80 5.09
CA THR A 455 -97.20 -42.77 4.22
C THR A 455 -96.04 -43.66 4.73
N PHE A 456 -95.49 -44.61 3.94
CA PHE A 456 -94.07 -45.08 4.02
C PHE A 456 -93.71 -46.22 3.01
N PHE A 457 -92.63 -46.11 2.20
CA PHE A 457 -91.67 -47.21 1.90
C PHE A 457 -90.47 -46.80 0.99
N LYS A 458 -89.26 -47.36 1.26
CA LYS A 458 -87.96 -47.25 0.52
C LYS A 458 -87.33 -45.83 0.53
N LEU A 459 -86.03 -45.63 0.74
CA LEU A 459 -84.84 -46.42 0.37
C LEU A 459 -83.78 -46.51 1.50
N ARG A 460 -82.92 -47.55 1.48
CA ARG A 460 -81.66 -47.66 2.26
C ARG A 460 -80.76 -48.76 1.64
N GLU A 461 -79.42 -48.61 1.74
CA GLU A 461 -78.37 -49.65 1.54
C GLU A 461 -78.20 -50.21 0.10
N VAL A 462 -77.02 -50.71 -0.35
CA VAL A 462 -75.69 -50.97 0.27
C VAL A 462 -74.55 -50.42 -0.63
N GLN A 463 -73.32 -50.37 -0.11
CA GLN A 463 -72.05 -50.13 -0.83
C GLN A 463 -71.51 -51.35 -1.62
N GLU A 464 -70.31 -51.17 -2.19
CA GLU A 464 -69.20 -52.16 -2.32
C GLU A 464 -68.96 -52.89 -3.66
N LYS A 465 -67.83 -52.53 -4.32
CA LYS A 465 -66.80 -53.47 -4.82
C LYS A 465 -65.50 -52.79 -5.31
N LEU A 466 -64.39 -53.41 -4.89
CA LEU A 466 -62.97 -53.41 -5.32
C LEU A 466 -62.59 -52.73 -6.67
N GLU A 467 -61.42 -52.12 -6.87
CA GLU A 467 -60.06 -52.24 -6.27
C GLU A 467 -59.27 -53.54 -6.56
N VAL A 468 -58.50 -53.58 -7.67
CA VAL A 468 -57.14 -54.18 -7.78
C VAL A 468 -56.42 -53.54 -9.00
N GLN A 469 -55.07 -53.66 -9.08
CA GLN A 469 -54.20 -53.45 -10.26
C GLN A 469 -53.64 -52.03 -10.54
N PHE A 470 -52.93 -51.47 -9.56
CA PHE A 470 -51.72 -50.68 -9.85
C PHE A 470 -50.48 -51.56 -9.59
N ARG A 471 -49.62 -51.77 -10.59
CA ARG A 471 -48.26 -52.33 -10.41
C ARG A 471 -47.37 -52.14 -11.67
N ASN A 472 -46.19 -51.53 -11.46
CA ASN A 472 -44.87 -51.63 -12.13
C ASN A 472 -44.81 -51.86 -13.68
N SER A 473 -43.86 -51.30 -14.44
CA SER A 473 -42.39 -51.45 -14.23
C SER A 473 -41.54 -50.48 -15.09
N GLU A 474 -40.26 -50.34 -14.75
CA GLU A 474 -39.22 -49.49 -15.38
C GLU A 474 -37.82 -50.15 -15.19
N GLU A 475 -36.90 -50.17 -16.19
CA GLU A 475 -35.38 -50.19 -16.07
C GLU A 475 -34.51 -50.74 -17.28
N ASN A 476 -33.23 -50.27 -17.37
CA ASN A 476 -31.93 -50.95 -17.75
C ASN A 476 -31.28 -51.08 -19.20
N LEU A 477 -29.97 -51.49 -19.27
CA LEU A 477 -28.90 -51.05 -20.25
C LEU A 477 -27.55 -51.93 -20.36
N LYS A 478 -26.86 -52.11 -21.55
CA LYS A 478 -25.37 -52.43 -21.91
C LYS A 478 -24.74 -53.86 -22.37
N SER A 479 -23.75 -53.92 -23.35
CA SER A 479 -22.46 -54.80 -23.54
C SER A 479 -22.11 -55.72 -24.85
N THR A 480 -20.83 -55.97 -25.34
CA THR A 480 -20.32 -56.69 -26.65
C THR A 480 -18.77 -57.20 -26.84
N GLU A 481 -18.30 -58.05 -27.87
CA GLU A 481 -16.85 -58.59 -28.12
C GLU A 481 -16.38 -59.39 -29.49
N LYS A 482 -15.04 -59.64 -29.85
CA LYS A 482 -14.25 -60.75 -30.68
C LYS A 482 -13.44 -60.58 -32.09
N MET A 483 -12.40 -61.48 -32.47
CA MET A 483 -11.55 -61.60 -33.77
C MET A 483 -10.54 -62.86 -34.04
N GLU A 484 -9.72 -63.01 -35.17
CA GLU A 484 -9.02 -64.26 -35.81
C GLU A 484 -7.51 -64.26 -36.48
N GLU A 485 -6.99 -65.31 -37.24
CA GLU A 485 -5.53 -65.70 -37.70
C GLU A 485 -5.34 -66.54 -39.10
N ILE A 486 -4.25 -67.11 -39.79
CA ILE A 486 -2.70 -67.11 -40.09
C ILE A 486 -2.20 -68.13 -41.27
N ILE A 487 -0.96 -68.09 -41.94
CA ILE A 487 -0.39 -69.00 -43.09
C ILE A 487 1.22 -69.16 -43.35
N GLU A 488 1.79 -70.06 -44.25
CA GLU A 488 3.29 -70.32 -44.59
C GLU A 488 3.77 -71.22 -45.87
N GLN A 489 5.09 -71.18 -46.36
CA GLN A 489 6.07 -72.28 -46.88
C GLN A 489 6.63 -72.56 -48.38
N PHE A 490 7.93 -73.06 -48.56
CA PHE A 490 8.65 -73.94 -49.62
C PHE A 490 9.74 -73.50 -50.74
N GLN A 491 10.80 -74.33 -51.11
CA GLN A 491 11.74 -74.33 -52.37
C GLN A 491 12.99 -75.36 -52.44
N LYS A 492 13.69 -75.68 -53.62
CA LYS A 492 15.02 -76.46 -53.77
C LYS A 492 15.77 -76.73 -55.20
N ASP A 493 17.12 -77.03 -55.19
CA ASP A 493 18.15 -77.88 -56.01
C ASP A 493 18.60 -77.83 -57.55
N VAL A 494 19.92 -78.12 -57.91
CA VAL A 494 20.59 -78.43 -59.29
C VAL A 494 22.12 -78.92 -59.30
N ASP A 495 22.71 -79.55 -60.40
CA ASP A 495 24.20 -79.88 -60.67
C ASP A 495 24.63 -80.40 -62.14
N LEU A 496 25.95 -80.46 -62.57
CA LEU A 496 26.72 -81.55 -63.34
C LEU A 496 27.94 -81.25 -64.37
N LYS A 497 29.02 -82.10 -64.35
CA LYS A 497 30.03 -82.64 -65.40
C LYS A 497 31.19 -81.81 -66.14
N ASN A 498 32.38 -82.45 -66.47
CA ASN A 498 33.46 -82.05 -67.47
C ASN A 498 34.40 -83.23 -68.03
N GLN A 499 35.28 -83.10 -69.10
CA GLN A 499 36.17 -84.18 -69.75
C GLN A 499 37.24 -83.74 -70.88
N LYS A 500 38.48 -84.36 -71.08
CA LYS A 500 39.55 -84.06 -72.17
C LYS A 500 40.84 -85.00 -72.26
N VAL A 501 41.57 -85.20 -73.43
CA VAL A 501 43.02 -85.71 -73.64
C VAL A 501 43.58 -85.82 -75.14
N ASP A 502 44.91 -85.62 -75.49
CA ASP A 502 45.62 -85.85 -76.84
C ASP A 502 47.23 -85.75 -76.93
N GLN A 503 47.97 -86.11 -78.05
CA GLN A 503 49.49 -86.25 -78.23
C GLN A 503 50.17 -86.37 -79.70
N LEU A 504 51.52 -86.16 -79.97
CA LEU A 504 52.29 -86.34 -81.30
C LEU A 504 53.92 -86.26 -81.34
N GLU A 505 54.66 -86.49 -82.49
CA GLU A 505 56.19 -86.68 -82.70
C GLU A 505 56.85 -86.24 -84.10
N GLU A 506 58.22 -86.21 -84.37
CA GLU A 506 58.92 -85.93 -85.72
C GLU A 506 60.49 -86.22 -86.03
N ASN A 507 61.26 -85.47 -86.92
CA ASN A 507 62.73 -85.42 -87.29
C ASN A 507 63.64 -85.06 -86.09
N ILE A 508 63.51 -85.85 -85.03
CA ILE A 508 63.90 -85.46 -83.67
C ILE A 508 65.37 -85.07 -83.50
N GLU A 509 66.35 -85.73 -84.13
CA GLU A 509 67.71 -85.79 -83.54
C GLU A 509 68.64 -84.57 -83.78
N ASP A 510 68.56 -83.88 -84.93
CA ASP A 510 69.23 -82.58 -85.10
C ASP A 510 68.38 -81.44 -84.52
N LEU A 511 67.05 -81.54 -84.65
CA LEU A 511 66.13 -80.66 -83.89
C LEU A 511 66.43 -80.73 -82.39
N LYS A 512 66.85 -81.88 -81.85
CA LYS A 512 67.24 -82.11 -80.45
C LYS A 512 68.39 -81.23 -79.98
N ARG A 513 69.35 -80.94 -80.86
CA ARG A 513 70.58 -80.21 -80.52
C ARG A 513 70.37 -78.70 -80.64
N ASP A 514 69.55 -78.27 -81.59
CA ASP A 514 69.01 -76.91 -81.58
C ASP A 514 68.01 -76.74 -80.41
N LEU A 515 67.23 -77.76 -80.03
CA LEU A 515 66.44 -77.83 -78.79
C LEU A 515 67.30 -77.93 -77.51
N GLU A 516 68.60 -78.18 -77.61
CA GLU A 516 69.53 -78.23 -76.47
C GLU A 516 70.12 -76.82 -76.24
N MET A 517 70.60 -76.15 -77.29
CA MET A 517 70.99 -74.72 -77.19
C MET A 517 69.77 -73.81 -76.94
N LYS A 518 68.64 -74.05 -77.62
CA LYS A 518 67.36 -73.45 -77.25
C LYS A 518 66.82 -74.02 -75.94
N GLY A 519 67.30 -75.15 -75.46
CA GLY A 519 67.02 -75.71 -74.14
C GLY A 519 67.71 -74.92 -73.02
N ASP A 520 68.91 -74.41 -73.26
CA ASP A 520 69.64 -73.51 -72.34
C ASP A 520 69.11 -72.07 -72.40
N GLU A 521 68.80 -71.54 -73.59
CA GLU A 521 68.05 -70.29 -73.71
C GLU A 521 66.65 -70.41 -73.07
N VAL A 522 65.93 -71.51 -73.29
CA VAL A 522 64.66 -71.78 -72.60
C VAL A 522 64.87 -72.00 -71.11
N SER A 523 65.96 -72.62 -70.65
CA SER A 523 66.21 -72.80 -69.22
C SER A 523 66.50 -71.46 -68.52
N THR A 524 67.28 -70.58 -69.15
CA THR A 524 67.52 -69.22 -68.63
C THR A 524 66.28 -68.34 -68.75
N LEU A 525 65.49 -68.45 -69.82
CA LEU A 525 64.17 -67.81 -69.93
C LEU A 525 63.17 -68.37 -68.93
N VAL A 526 63.19 -69.67 -68.62
CA VAL A 526 62.35 -70.34 -67.62
C VAL A 526 62.78 -69.97 -66.21
N GLU A 527 64.06 -69.72 -65.94
CA GLU A 527 64.50 -69.22 -64.63
C GLU A 527 64.16 -67.73 -64.45
N ASN A 528 64.21 -66.95 -65.52
CA ASN A 528 63.64 -65.60 -65.56
C ASN A 528 62.10 -65.62 -65.43
N LEU A 529 61.42 -66.62 -66.02
CA LEU A 529 59.97 -66.81 -65.91
C LEU A 529 59.60 -67.27 -64.50
N ARG A 530 60.34 -68.18 -63.88
CA ARG A 530 60.19 -68.59 -62.47
C ARG A 530 60.43 -67.42 -61.53
N THR A 531 61.46 -66.61 -61.73
CA THR A 531 61.71 -65.45 -60.85
C THR A 531 60.72 -64.31 -61.08
N THR A 532 60.18 -64.12 -62.29
CA THR A 532 59.06 -63.19 -62.53
C THR A 532 57.72 -63.75 -62.06
N GLU A 533 57.49 -65.06 -62.13
CA GLU A 533 56.33 -65.74 -61.55
C GLU A 533 56.38 -65.71 -60.02
N VAL A 534 57.54 -65.91 -59.39
CA VAL A 534 57.71 -65.74 -57.94
C VAL A 534 57.47 -64.29 -57.54
N LYS A 535 57.96 -63.31 -58.32
CA LYS A 535 57.62 -61.88 -58.12
C LYS A 535 56.11 -61.65 -58.27
N LEU A 536 55.46 -62.25 -59.26
CA LEU A 536 54.02 -62.13 -59.52
C LEU A 536 53.18 -62.78 -58.41
N ARG A 537 53.54 -63.98 -57.96
CA ARG A 537 52.94 -64.66 -56.81
C ARG A 537 53.12 -63.82 -55.54
N LEU A 538 54.29 -63.22 -55.32
CA LEU A 538 54.54 -62.31 -54.20
C LEU A 538 53.77 -60.99 -54.31
N THR A 539 53.57 -60.41 -55.50
CA THR A 539 52.75 -59.20 -55.66
C THR A 539 51.26 -59.51 -55.57
N SER A 540 50.77 -60.64 -56.10
CA SER A 540 49.39 -61.09 -55.91
C SER A 540 49.09 -61.49 -54.46
N GLN A 541 50.07 -62.07 -53.74
CA GLN A 541 49.94 -62.35 -52.31
C GLN A 541 49.94 -61.06 -51.49
N LYS A 542 50.82 -60.09 -51.81
CA LYS A 542 50.78 -58.74 -51.22
C LYS A 542 49.45 -58.04 -51.50
N LEU A 543 48.95 -58.12 -52.74
CA LEU A 543 47.67 -57.55 -53.15
C LEU A 543 46.52 -58.13 -52.31
N ARG A 544 46.43 -59.46 -52.21
CA ARG A 544 45.45 -60.14 -51.35
C ARG A 544 45.56 -59.72 -49.89
N ILE A 545 46.78 -59.55 -49.36
CA ILE A 545 46.97 -59.07 -47.98
C ILE A 545 46.52 -57.61 -47.85
N THR A 546 46.81 -56.72 -48.79
CA THR A 546 46.34 -55.32 -48.75
C THR A 546 44.84 -55.20 -48.97
N GLU A 547 44.24 -56.08 -49.77
CA GLU A 547 42.81 -56.17 -50.04
C GLU A 547 42.06 -56.70 -48.80
N GLN A 548 42.58 -57.75 -48.16
CA GLN A 548 42.06 -58.25 -46.88
C GLN A 548 42.21 -57.22 -45.75
N LEU A 549 43.33 -56.50 -45.66
CA LEU A 549 43.51 -55.41 -44.71
C LEU A 549 42.65 -54.17 -45.02
N LEU A 550 42.21 -54.02 -46.28
CA LEU A 550 41.24 -52.99 -46.66
C LEU A 550 39.84 -53.39 -46.22
N THR A 551 39.38 -54.61 -46.53
CA THR A 551 38.07 -55.09 -46.09
C THR A 551 37.97 -55.17 -44.56
N GLU A 552 39.02 -55.63 -43.87
CA GLU A 552 39.07 -55.62 -42.41
C GLU A 552 38.99 -54.19 -41.84
N LYS A 553 39.59 -53.19 -42.50
CA LYS A 553 39.42 -51.78 -42.12
C LYS A 553 38.02 -51.27 -42.41
N GLU A 554 37.47 -51.55 -43.59
CA GLU A 554 36.13 -51.14 -43.98
C GLU A 554 35.07 -51.70 -43.02
N ASP A 555 35.16 -52.98 -42.65
CA ASP A 555 34.26 -53.58 -41.65
C ASP A 555 34.51 -53.06 -40.22
N ASN A 556 35.76 -52.75 -39.86
CA ASN A 556 36.06 -52.03 -38.60
C ASN A 556 35.55 -50.57 -38.61
N HIS A 557 35.40 -49.94 -39.77
CA HIS A 557 34.78 -48.62 -39.90
C HIS A 557 33.26 -48.74 -39.84
N ARG A 558 32.66 -49.67 -40.61
CA ARG A 558 31.24 -50.02 -40.59
C ARG A 558 30.76 -50.33 -39.17
N SER A 559 31.48 -51.17 -38.43
CA SER A 559 31.15 -51.51 -37.04
C SER A 559 31.48 -50.43 -36.01
N LYS A 560 32.11 -49.30 -36.41
CA LYS A 560 32.18 -48.08 -35.57
C LYS A 560 31.05 -47.13 -35.92
N GLU A 561 30.70 -47.02 -37.19
CA GLU A 561 29.57 -46.24 -37.70
C GLU A 561 28.24 -46.75 -37.13
N GLU A 562 28.01 -48.07 -37.16
CA GLU A 562 26.89 -48.75 -36.51
C GLU A 562 26.78 -48.39 -35.01
N LYS A 563 27.89 -48.45 -34.26
CA LYS A 563 27.91 -48.10 -32.83
C LYS A 563 27.63 -46.62 -32.58
N LEU A 564 28.16 -45.74 -33.43
CA LEU A 564 27.89 -44.30 -33.35
C LEU A 564 26.43 -43.97 -33.69
N GLU A 565 25.80 -44.74 -34.59
CA GLU A 565 24.37 -44.62 -34.90
C GLU A 565 23.48 -45.17 -33.77
N GLU A 566 23.86 -46.28 -33.14
CA GLU A 566 23.23 -46.78 -31.90
C GLU A 566 23.36 -45.77 -30.75
N GLU A 567 24.55 -45.20 -30.51
CA GLU A 567 24.77 -44.15 -29.51
C GLU A 567 23.93 -42.90 -29.81
N GLN A 568 23.86 -42.45 -31.08
CA GLN A 568 22.98 -41.35 -31.48
C GLN A 568 21.50 -41.66 -31.28
N LYS A 569 21.07 -42.91 -31.52
CA LYS A 569 19.69 -43.34 -31.30
C LYS A 569 19.34 -43.30 -29.81
N LEU A 570 20.19 -43.90 -28.96
CA LEU A 570 20.04 -43.86 -27.50
C LEU A 570 20.05 -42.42 -26.97
N LEU A 571 20.89 -41.54 -27.53
CA LEU A 571 20.92 -40.12 -27.16
C LEU A 571 19.62 -39.40 -27.58
N LYS A 572 19.06 -39.68 -28.77
CA LYS A 572 17.76 -39.15 -29.21
C LYS A 572 16.61 -39.64 -28.31
N GLU A 573 16.62 -40.91 -27.91
CA GLU A 573 15.64 -41.49 -26.97
C GLU A 573 15.78 -40.88 -25.55
N SER A 574 17.00 -40.61 -25.10
CA SER A 574 17.28 -39.88 -23.85
C SER A 574 16.79 -38.43 -23.90
N VAL A 575 17.00 -37.72 -25.01
CA VAL A 575 16.48 -36.35 -25.21
C VAL A 575 14.95 -36.34 -25.30
N ALA A 576 14.33 -37.33 -25.95
CA ALA A 576 12.87 -37.44 -26.02
C ALA A 576 12.24 -37.71 -24.64
N THR A 577 12.81 -38.64 -23.86
CA THR A 577 12.35 -38.93 -22.49
C THR A 577 12.57 -37.74 -21.55
N MET A 578 13.73 -37.08 -21.59
CA MET A 578 13.95 -35.82 -20.87
C MET A 578 12.91 -34.75 -21.26
N SER A 579 12.65 -34.56 -22.55
CA SER A 579 11.65 -33.59 -23.04
C SER A 579 10.25 -33.89 -22.48
N GLY A 580 9.84 -35.16 -22.48
CA GLY A 580 8.57 -35.59 -21.87
C GLY A 580 8.51 -35.36 -20.35
N THR A 581 9.61 -35.57 -19.61
CA THR A 581 9.66 -35.22 -18.17
C THR A 581 9.58 -33.71 -17.94
N ILE A 582 10.20 -32.90 -18.79
CA ILE A 582 10.14 -31.43 -18.72
C ILE A 582 8.72 -30.93 -19.04
N GLU A 583 8.04 -31.53 -20.01
CA GLU A 583 6.68 -31.16 -20.39
C GLU A 583 5.64 -31.58 -19.34
N THR A 584 5.76 -32.78 -18.76
CA THR A 584 4.93 -33.21 -17.63
C THR A 584 5.18 -32.36 -16.38
N TYR A 585 6.44 -31.99 -16.09
CA TYR A 585 6.77 -31.06 -15.01
C TYR A 585 6.16 -29.67 -15.24
N LYS A 586 6.30 -29.09 -16.43
CA LYS A 586 5.66 -27.80 -16.80
C LYS A 586 4.14 -27.86 -16.66
N LYS A 587 3.51 -28.98 -17.04
CA LYS A 587 2.06 -29.18 -16.90
C LYS A 587 1.64 -29.29 -15.43
N ALA A 588 2.42 -29.97 -14.59
CA ALA A 588 2.21 -30.00 -13.15
C ALA A 588 2.34 -28.60 -12.53
N GLN A 589 3.38 -27.84 -12.92
CA GLN A 589 3.60 -26.46 -12.46
C GLN A 589 2.44 -25.54 -12.86
N LEU A 590 1.96 -25.62 -14.11
CA LEU A 590 0.78 -24.88 -14.60
C LEU A 590 -0.48 -25.23 -13.80
N ASN A 591 -0.72 -26.51 -13.55
CA ASN A 591 -1.86 -26.97 -12.75
C ASN A 591 -1.80 -26.44 -11.31
N THR A 592 -0.63 -26.53 -10.65
CA THR A 592 -0.47 -25.98 -9.29
C THR A 592 -0.62 -24.46 -9.26
N ALA A 593 -0.16 -23.73 -10.29
CA ALA A 593 -0.37 -22.30 -10.40
C ALA A 593 -1.85 -21.94 -10.56
N LYS A 594 -2.61 -22.71 -11.36
CA LYS A 594 -4.07 -22.58 -11.45
C LYS A 594 -4.73 -22.84 -10.10
N GLU A 595 -4.39 -23.95 -9.43
CA GLU A 595 -4.99 -24.34 -8.16
C GLU A 595 -4.70 -23.33 -7.03
N ILE A 596 -3.51 -22.74 -7.02
CA ILE A 596 -3.17 -21.60 -6.15
C ILE A 596 -4.00 -20.37 -6.51
N SER A 597 -4.12 -20.01 -7.79
CA SER A 597 -4.93 -18.86 -8.21
C SER A 597 -6.41 -19.02 -7.84
N GLU A 598 -6.95 -20.23 -7.99
CA GLU A 598 -8.34 -20.59 -7.68
C GLU A 598 -8.61 -20.47 -6.17
N LYS A 599 -7.71 -21.06 -5.35
CA LYS A 599 -7.73 -20.88 -3.89
C LYS A 599 -7.56 -19.43 -3.44
N VAL A 600 -6.73 -18.64 -4.13
CA VAL A 600 -6.58 -17.20 -3.84
C VAL A 600 -7.89 -16.46 -4.13
N THR A 601 -8.56 -16.73 -5.26
CA THR A 601 -9.88 -16.12 -5.54
C THR A 601 -10.98 -16.59 -4.58
N ASP A 602 -10.98 -17.84 -4.14
CA ASP A 602 -11.90 -18.35 -3.11
C ASP A 602 -11.65 -17.63 -1.76
N THR A 603 -10.39 -17.44 -1.35
CA THR A 603 -10.08 -16.69 -0.13
C THR A 603 -10.40 -15.20 -0.23
N LEU A 604 -10.20 -14.59 -1.40
CA LEU A 604 -10.49 -13.17 -1.62
C LEU A 604 -12.00 -12.92 -1.57
N THR A 605 -12.80 -13.70 -2.30
CA THR A 605 -14.28 -13.59 -2.25
C THR A 605 -14.84 -13.94 -0.87
N GLY A 606 -14.18 -14.82 -0.12
CA GLY A 606 -14.47 -15.05 1.30
C GLY A 606 -14.19 -13.84 2.20
N ILE A 607 -13.12 -13.07 1.93
CA ILE A 607 -12.80 -11.80 2.60
C ILE A 607 -13.79 -10.70 2.18
N ASP A 608 -14.15 -10.60 0.91
CA ASP A 608 -15.16 -9.64 0.44
C ASP A 608 -16.52 -9.88 1.11
N SER A 609 -16.95 -11.15 1.20
CA SER A 609 -18.17 -11.57 1.94
C SER A 609 -18.10 -11.35 3.46
N PHE A 610 -16.90 -11.17 4.00
CA PHE A 610 -16.67 -10.78 5.40
C PHE A 610 -16.69 -9.27 5.57
N SER A 611 -16.13 -8.49 4.62
CA SER A 611 -16.20 -7.03 4.60
C SER A 611 -17.65 -6.53 4.56
N VAL A 612 -18.47 -7.08 3.65
CA VAL A 612 -19.90 -6.72 3.53
C VAL A 612 -20.64 -6.92 4.86
N LYS A 613 -20.37 -8.01 5.60
CA LYS A 613 -20.99 -8.24 6.92
C LYS A 613 -20.49 -7.25 7.98
N PHE A 614 -19.23 -6.84 7.91
CA PHE A 614 -18.70 -5.81 8.81
C PHE A 614 -19.28 -4.42 8.50
N GLU A 615 -19.57 -4.13 7.23
CA GLU A 615 -20.28 -2.92 6.79
C GLU A 615 -21.76 -2.95 7.22
N GLU A 616 -22.43 -4.10 7.11
CA GLU A 616 -23.79 -4.34 7.63
C GLU A 616 -23.86 -4.16 9.15
N ASP A 617 -23.00 -4.85 9.92
CA ASP A 617 -22.92 -4.75 11.38
C ASP A 617 -22.58 -3.32 11.84
N TYR A 618 -21.67 -2.63 11.14
CA TYR A 618 -21.33 -1.24 11.45
C TYR A 618 -22.52 -0.30 11.15
N GLY A 619 -23.20 -0.46 10.02
CA GLY A 619 -24.40 0.32 9.68
C GLY A 619 -25.56 0.10 10.66
N HIS A 620 -25.71 -1.12 11.20
CA HIS A 620 -26.65 -1.40 12.28
C HIS A 620 -26.26 -0.70 13.60
N LEU A 621 -24.97 -0.68 13.95
CA LEU A 621 -24.47 0.05 15.12
C LEU A 621 -24.64 1.56 14.98
N GLU A 622 -24.32 2.13 13.81
CA GLU A 622 -24.51 3.54 13.49
C GLU A 622 -25.99 3.95 13.55
N SER A 623 -26.88 3.12 12.99
CA SER A 623 -28.34 3.31 13.08
C SER A 623 -28.80 3.35 14.54
N ARG A 624 -28.35 2.40 15.38
CA ARG A 624 -28.66 2.37 16.82
C ARG A 624 -28.06 3.55 17.58
N ILE A 625 -26.88 4.03 17.20
CA ILE A 625 -26.30 5.26 17.77
C ILE A 625 -27.16 6.46 17.41
N HIS A 626 -27.65 6.57 16.17
CA HIS A 626 -28.53 7.65 15.74
C HIS A 626 -29.90 7.61 16.45
N GLU A 627 -30.50 6.42 16.63
CA GLU A 627 -31.69 6.22 17.46
C GLU A 627 -31.48 6.76 18.89
N ILE A 628 -30.39 6.35 19.56
CA ILE A 628 -30.05 6.78 20.93
C ILE A 628 -29.79 8.29 21.01
N VAL A 629 -29.12 8.88 20.01
CA VAL A 629 -28.87 10.33 19.97
C VAL A 629 -30.18 11.11 19.86
N ASN A 630 -31.12 10.65 19.02
CA ASN A 630 -32.43 11.28 18.87
C ASN A 630 -33.28 11.14 20.15
N GLU A 631 -33.27 9.97 20.82
CA GLU A 631 -33.91 9.79 22.13
C GLU A 631 -33.32 10.73 23.20
N LEU A 632 -32.00 10.87 23.22
CA LEU A 632 -31.29 11.79 24.13
C LEU A 632 -31.58 13.26 23.84
N GLU A 633 -31.75 13.66 22.57
CA GLU A 633 -32.16 15.02 22.21
C GLU A 633 -33.62 15.29 22.63
N ILE A 634 -34.55 14.36 22.40
CA ILE A 634 -35.93 14.46 22.87
C ILE A 634 -35.98 14.61 24.39
N ALA A 635 -35.25 13.76 25.13
CA ALA A 635 -35.16 13.84 26.59
C ALA A 635 -34.53 15.17 27.04
N THR A 636 -33.49 15.65 26.34
CA THR A 636 -32.85 16.94 26.60
C THR A 636 -33.79 18.11 26.38
N ASN A 637 -34.64 18.06 25.35
CA ASN A 637 -35.63 19.10 25.06
C ASN A 637 -36.77 19.09 26.09
N TRP A 638 -37.27 17.92 26.50
CA TRP A 638 -38.23 17.80 27.60
C TRP A 638 -37.65 18.36 28.92
N ILE A 639 -36.37 18.13 29.20
CA ILE A 639 -35.67 18.71 30.37
C ILE A 639 -35.54 20.24 30.24
N LYS A 640 -35.33 20.81 29.05
CA LYS A 640 -35.34 22.28 28.83
C LYS A 640 -36.73 22.85 29.12
N GLU A 641 -37.79 22.27 28.56
CA GLU A 641 -39.18 22.73 28.76
C GLU A 641 -39.62 22.62 30.22
N SER A 642 -39.38 21.47 30.87
CA SER A 642 -39.69 21.24 32.28
C SER A 642 -38.96 22.24 33.19
N ASN A 643 -37.69 22.57 32.90
CA ASN A 643 -37.00 23.63 33.64
C ASN A 643 -37.56 25.02 33.33
N GLY A 644 -37.98 25.31 32.09
CA GLY A 644 -38.65 26.56 31.72
C GLY A 644 -39.95 26.77 32.50
N GLU A 645 -40.81 25.75 32.56
CA GLU A 645 -42.04 25.78 33.36
C GLU A 645 -41.74 25.89 34.86
N LYS A 646 -40.78 25.13 35.38
CA LYS A 646 -40.32 25.25 36.77
C LYS A 646 -39.81 26.66 37.11
N HIS A 647 -39.18 27.36 36.15
CA HIS A 647 -38.80 28.76 36.29
C HIS A 647 -40.01 29.71 36.27
N ARG A 648 -41.02 29.46 35.42
CA ARG A 648 -42.30 30.18 35.43
C ARG A 648 -43.03 30.03 36.77
N LEU A 649 -43.26 28.80 37.21
CA LEU A 649 -43.92 28.48 38.48
C LEU A 649 -43.17 29.08 39.68
N LYS A 650 -41.83 29.06 39.67
CA LYS A 650 -41.02 29.72 40.70
C LYS A 650 -41.20 31.25 40.73
N LYS A 651 -41.42 31.89 39.58
CA LYS A 651 -41.74 33.32 39.48
C LYS A 651 -43.16 33.61 39.97
N GLU A 652 -44.14 32.78 39.62
CA GLU A 652 -45.52 32.90 40.08
C GLU A 652 -45.64 32.70 41.60
N ILE A 653 -44.98 31.69 42.16
CA ILE A 653 -44.85 31.49 43.61
C ILE A 653 -44.18 32.71 44.27
N GLY A 654 -43.16 33.30 43.64
CA GLY A 654 -42.55 34.55 44.11
C GLY A 654 -43.54 35.72 44.15
N ASN A 655 -44.37 35.88 43.11
CA ASN A 655 -45.42 36.90 43.06
C ASN A 655 -46.48 36.66 44.14
N PHE A 656 -46.95 35.42 44.34
CA PHE A 656 -47.93 35.09 45.38
C PHE A 656 -47.37 35.29 46.79
N ILE A 657 -46.09 34.99 47.03
CA ILE A 657 -45.43 35.29 48.31
C ILE A 657 -45.38 36.80 48.57
N GLN A 658 -45.13 37.61 47.54
CA GLN A 658 -45.17 39.07 47.66
C GLN A 658 -46.59 39.58 47.92
N GLN A 659 -47.59 39.10 47.17
CA GLN A 659 -49.00 39.45 47.39
C GLN A 659 -49.46 39.10 48.81
N LEU A 660 -49.18 37.88 49.29
CA LEU A 660 -49.50 37.47 50.67
C LEU A 660 -48.78 38.30 51.73
N LYS A 661 -47.59 38.83 51.44
CA LYS A 661 -46.87 39.75 52.32
C LYS A 661 -47.53 41.13 52.34
N ASP A 662 -47.90 41.65 51.18
CA ASP A 662 -48.56 42.96 51.02
C ASP A 662 -49.98 42.95 51.62
N GLU A 663 -50.75 41.87 51.40
CA GLU A 663 -52.04 41.61 52.04
C GLU A 663 -51.91 41.51 53.56
N LYS A 664 -50.88 40.83 54.07
CA LYS A 664 -50.62 40.74 55.52
C LYS A 664 -50.23 42.08 56.15
N GLU A 665 -49.51 42.93 55.42
CA GLU A 665 -49.23 44.31 55.85
C GLU A 665 -50.50 45.17 55.84
N GLN A 666 -51.38 45.01 54.86
CA GLN A 666 -52.72 45.63 54.86
C GLN A 666 -53.61 45.09 56.00
N GLU A 667 -53.57 43.79 56.28
CA GLU A 667 -54.31 43.15 57.38
C GLU A 667 -53.86 43.73 58.74
N LEU A 668 -52.55 43.91 58.94
CA LEU A 668 -52.01 44.53 60.15
C LEU A 668 -52.43 46.00 60.29
N LEU A 669 -52.48 46.77 59.19
CA LEU A 669 -52.99 48.14 59.17
C LEU A 669 -54.50 48.21 59.45
N LEU A 670 -55.30 47.29 58.90
CA LEU A 670 -56.73 47.18 59.18
C LEU A 670 -56.97 46.75 60.63
N ARG A 671 -56.25 45.76 61.16
CA ARG A 671 -56.27 45.37 62.58
C ARG A 671 -55.79 46.50 63.52
N ALA A 672 -55.02 47.47 63.05
CA ALA A 672 -54.70 48.68 63.82
C ALA A 672 -55.89 49.66 63.83
N LYS A 673 -56.46 49.98 62.66
CA LYS A 673 -57.64 50.86 62.53
C LYS A 673 -58.88 50.31 63.23
N VAL A 674 -59.11 49.00 63.18
CA VAL A 674 -60.22 48.35 63.91
C VAL A 674 -60.04 48.55 65.41
N ARG A 675 -58.85 48.34 65.97
CA ARG A 675 -58.58 48.62 67.39
C ARG A 675 -58.72 50.10 67.75
N GLU A 676 -58.34 51.01 66.86
CA GLU A 676 -58.58 52.44 67.04
C GLU A 676 -60.09 52.74 67.14
N LEU A 677 -60.88 52.25 66.19
CA LEU A 677 -62.35 52.38 66.17
C LEU A 677 -63.04 51.68 67.35
N GLU A 678 -62.55 50.52 67.80
CA GLU A 678 -63.00 49.87 69.03
C GLU A 678 -62.81 50.80 70.24
N THR A 679 -61.66 51.49 70.32
CA THR A 679 -61.43 52.46 71.42
C THR A 679 -62.19 53.78 71.27
N THR A 680 -62.69 54.16 70.09
CA THR A 680 -63.63 55.28 69.96
C THR A 680 -65.04 54.83 70.30
N MET A 681 -65.53 53.73 69.71
CA MET A 681 -66.84 53.16 70.04
C MET A 681 -67.01 52.86 71.53
N GLN A 682 -65.96 52.39 72.22
CA GLN A 682 -66.02 52.18 73.67
C GLN A 682 -66.10 53.49 74.48
N LYS A 683 -65.54 54.60 73.98
CA LYS A 683 -65.75 55.95 74.56
C LYS A 683 -67.16 56.44 74.27
N ASP A 684 -67.60 56.34 73.01
CA ASP A 684 -68.92 56.79 72.56
C ASP A 684 -70.04 56.04 73.31
N GLU A 685 -69.89 54.73 73.53
CA GLU A 685 -70.84 53.91 74.32
C GLU A 685 -70.78 54.29 75.82
N ASN A 686 -69.60 54.60 76.37
CA ASN A 686 -69.48 55.12 77.74
C ASN A 686 -70.16 56.51 77.89
N GLU A 687 -69.99 57.40 76.93
CA GLU A 687 -70.64 58.72 76.89
C GLU A 687 -72.16 58.57 76.71
N LYS A 688 -72.61 57.66 75.83
CA LYS A 688 -74.02 57.26 75.66
C LYS A 688 -74.61 56.69 76.95
N ILE A 689 -73.87 55.91 77.73
CA ILE A 689 -74.28 55.43 79.06
C ILE A 689 -74.42 56.60 80.06
N ILE A 690 -73.53 57.60 80.01
CA ILE A 690 -73.62 58.81 80.84
C ILE A 690 -74.84 59.65 80.43
N LEU A 691 -75.03 59.91 79.14
CA LEU A 691 -76.18 60.63 78.60
C LEU A 691 -77.49 59.91 78.90
N THR A 692 -77.56 58.59 78.79
CA THR A 692 -78.74 57.80 79.13
C THR A 692 -79.11 57.93 80.62
N LYS A 693 -78.13 58.05 81.52
CA LYS A 693 -78.40 58.34 82.95
C LYS A 693 -78.95 59.75 83.14
N PHE A 694 -78.43 60.75 82.43
CA PHE A 694 -78.98 62.11 82.46
C PHE A 694 -80.39 62.20 81.88
N VAL A 695 -80.68 61.48 80.78
CA VAL A 695 -82.02 61.39 80.19
C VAL A 695 -83.00 60.77 81.18
N LYS A 696 -82.66 59.62 81.79
CA LYS A 696 -83.51 59.00 82.83
C LYS A 696 -83.76 59.91 84.03
N GLN A 697 -82.74 60.63 84.50
CA GLN A 697 -82.89 61.61 85.57
C GLN A 697 -83.70 62.87 85.14
N GLY A 698 -83.85 63.10 83.84
CA GLY A 698 -84.77 64.05 83.25
C GLY A 698 -86.20 63.51 83.17
N GLU A 699 -86.38 62.26 82.72
CA GLU A 699 -87.65 61.53 82.66
C GLU A 699 -88.29 61.40 84.06
N GLU A 700 -87.50 61.03 85.08
CA GLU A 700 -87.94 60.99 86.48
C GLU A 700 -88.54 62.34 86.92
N LYS A 701 -87.83 63.46 86.67
CA LYS A 701 -88.32 64.82 86.95
C LYS A 701 -89.53 65.21 86.09
N MET A 702 -89.60 64.71 84.85
CA MET A 702 -90.75 64.91 83.96
C MET A 702 -92.01 64.27 84.57
N THR A 703 -91.92 63.02 85.03
CA THR A 703 -93.07 62.33 85.66
C THR A 703 -93.49 62.96 86.99
N GLU A 704 -92.55 63.56 87.74
CA GLU A 704 -92.86 64.32 88.95
C GLU A 704 -93.59 65.64 88.64
N LEU A 705 -93.19 66.34 87.58
CA LEU A 705 -93.90 67.51 87.04
C LEU A 705 -95.29 67.14 86.50
N GLU A 706 -95.42 66.06 85.74
CA GLU A 706 -96.71 65.54 85.24
C GLU A 706 -97.68 65.20 86.38
N LYS A 707 -97.18 64.57 87.45
CA LYS A 707 -97.97 64.30 88.66
C LYS A 707 -98.47 65.60 89.30
N MET A 708 -97.63 66.62 89.42
CA MET A 708 -98.05 67.93 89.93
C MET A 708 -99.06 68.63 89.01
N ILE A 709 -98.93 68.52 87.68
CA ILE A 709 -99.93 69.04 86.73
C ILE A 709 -101.28 68.34 86.93
N LYS A 710 -101.29 67.01 87.01
CA LYS A 710 -102.52 66.25 87.27
C LYS A 710 -103.18 66.63 88.60
N GLU A 711 -102.41 66.82 89.67
CA GLU A 711 -102.92 67.31 90.96
C GLU A 711 -103.43 68.78 90.92
N ARG A 712 -103.13 69.54 89.86
CA ARG A 712 -103.75 70.84 89.57
C ARG A 712 -105.01 70.70 88.72
N ASP A 713 -105.03 69.80 87.75
CA ASP A 713 -106.18 69.56 86.88
C ASP A 713 -107.34 68.90 87.63
N ASP A 714 -107.05 67.93 88.52
CA ASP A 714 -108.04 67.33 89.42
C ASP A 714 -108.70 68.41 90.31
N ARG A 715 -107.89 69.35 90.85
CA ARG A 715 -108.38 70.53 91.59
C ARG A 715 -109.16 71.51 90.71
N MET A 716 -108.79 71.66 89.44
CA MET A 716 -109.51 72.51 88.48
C MET A 716 -110.90 71.93 88.21
N GLY A 717 -110.98 70.63 87.97
CA GLY A 717 -112.24 69.90 87.81
C GLY A 717 -113.10 69.85 89.08
N GLU A 718 -112.52 69.98 90.28
CA GLU A 718 -113.29 70.25 91.51
C GLU A 718 -113.91 71.65 91.51
N LEU A 719 -113.13 72.68 91.14
CA LEU A 719 -113.61 74.06 91.05
C LEU A 719 -114.69 74.24 89.97
N GLU A 720 -114.55 73.60 88.80
CA GLU A 720 -115.58 73.58 87.76
C GLU A 720 -116.87 72.90 88.22
N ARG A 721 -116.78 71.74 88.91
CA ARG A 721 -117.96 71.08 89.49
C ARG A 721 -118.66 71.97 90.51
N GLU A 722 -117.90 72.74 91.30
CA GLU A 722 -118.45 73.68 92.27
C GLU A 722 -119.02 74.96 91.62
N MET A 723 -118.51 75.37 90.47
CA MET A 723 -119.06 76.44 89.62
C MET A 723 -120.39 76.01 88.99
N ASN A 724 -120.43 74.84 88.34
CA ASN A 724 -121.60 74.34 87.64
C ASN A 724 -122.79 74.08 88.59
N LYS A 725 -122.55 73.64 89.83
CA LYS A 725 -123.59 73.60 90.89
C LYS A 725 -124.23 74.97 91.14
N LYS A 726 -123.43 76.03 91.22
CA LYS A 726 -123.90 77.40 91.45
C LYS A 726 -124.69 77.92 90.25
N GLU A 727 -124.25 77.60 89.03
CA GLU A 727 -124.95 77.98 87.80
C GLU A 727 -126.31 77.31 87.67
N VAL A 728 -126.42 76.00 87.96
CA VAL A 728 -127.73 75.30 88.06
C VAL A 728 -128.61 75.94 89.15
N GLY A 729 -128.02 76.35 90.28
CA GLY A 729 -128.71 77.15 91.30
C GLY A 729 -129.27 78.47 90.75
N PHE A 730 -128.44 79.25 90.04
CA PHE A 730 -128.87 80.50 89.38
C PHE A 730 -129.97 80.27 88.34
N LEU A 731 -129.90 79.21 87.54
CA LEU A 731 -130.94 78.86 86.57
C LEU A 731 -132.27 78.56 87.27
N SER A 732 -132.27 77.79 88.36
CA SER A 732 -133.49 77.51 89.13
C SER A 732 -134.11 78.79 89.73
N LEU A 733 -133.28 79.72 90.20
CA LEU A 733 -133.70 81.01 90.74
C LEU A 733 -134.20 81.97 89.63
N ALA A 734 -133.63 81.89 88.43
CA ALA A 734 -134.10 82.61 87.25
C ALA A 734 -135.48 82.11 86.80
N GLU A 735 -135.72 80.79 86.85
CA GLU A 735 -137.01 80.20 86.47
C GLU A 735 -138.12 80.56 87.48
N GLN A 736 -137.79 80.57 88.78
CA GLN A 736 -138.69 81.09 89.82
C GLN A 736 -139.05 82.57 89.59
N LYS A 737 -138.08 83.40 89.20
CA LYS A 737 -138.35 84.80 88.79
C LYS A 737 -139.22 84.88 87.52
N ARG A 738 -138.99 84.00 86.55
CA ARG A 738 -139.79 83.91 85.31
C ARG A 738 -141.26 83.60 85.62
N GLU A 739 -141.52 82.68 86.54
CA GLU A 739 -142.88 82.34 86.98
C GLU A 739 -143.52 83.46 87.81
N ALA A 740 -142.78 84.10 88.72
CA ALA A 740 -143.28 85.28 89.45
C ALA A 740 -143.68 86.44 88.50
N ILE A 741 -142.97 86.61 87.38
CA ILE A 741 -143.34 87.56 86.33
C ILE A 741 -144.65 87.15 85.63
N LYS A 742 -144.86 85.86 85.30
CA LYS A 742 -146.14 85.40 84.74
C LYS A 742 -147.32 85.68 85.67
N GLN A 743 -147.16 85.40 86.96
CA GLN A 743 -148.18 85.67 87.99
C GLN A 743 -148.55 87.17 88.02
N LEU A 744 -147.56 88.06 87.93
CA LEU A 744 -147.78 89.51 87.82
C LEU A 744 -148.48 89.92 86.52
N CYS A 745 -148.14 89.32 85.38
CA CYS A 745 -148.81 89.61 84.10
C CYS A 745 -150.30 89.26 84.13
N ILE A 746 -150.67 88.09 84.69
CA ILE A 746 -152.08 87.69 84.87
C ILE A 746 -152.83 88.71 85.73
N TRP A 747 -152.18 89.26 86.76
CA TRP A 747 -152.76 90.29 87.63
C TRP A 747 -152.95 91.63 86.89
N ILE A 748 -152.00 92.02 86.03
CA ILE A 748 -152.08 93.24 85.21
C ILE A 748 -153.27 93.19 84.23
N ASP A 749 -153.47 92.07 83.54
CA ASP A 749 -154.58 91.96 82.57
C ASP A 749 -155.95 91.84 83.26
N TYR A 750 -156.03 91.27 84.48
CA TYR A 750 -157.21 91.37 85.34
C TYR A 750 -157.55 92.84 85.70
N HIS A 751 -156.55 93.67 85.94
CA HIS A 751 -156.75 95.11 86.20
C HIS A 751 -157.14 95.91 84.95
N ARG A 752 -156.62 95.58 83.76
CA ARG A 752 -157.03 96.21 82.48
C ARG A 752 -158.50 95.99 82.17
N ASN A 753 -158.96 94.73 82.22
CA ASN A 753 -160.35 94.35 81.92
C ASN A 753 -161.38 95.04 82.83
N ARG A 754 -160.95 95.56 83.99
CA ARG A 754 -161.78 96.30 84.94
C ARG A 754 -161.81 97.81 84.71
N TYR A 755 -160.86 98.37 83.95
CA TYR A 755 -160.80 99.80 83.61
C TYR A 755 -161.61 100.15 82.36
N ASP A 756 -161.65 99.26 81.37
CA ASP A 756 -162.39 99.48 80.10
C ASP A 756 -163.92 99.63 80.30
N GLN A 757 -164.46 99.19 81.44
CA GLN A 757 -165.87 99.39 81.80
C GLN A 757 -166.18 100.75 82.45
N LEU A 758 -165.18 101.58 82.76
CA LEU A 758 -165.33 102.80 83.58
C LEU A 758 -165.08 104.13 82.85
N ILE A 759 -164.57 104.13 81.61
CA ILE A 759 -164.27 105.37 80.85
C ILE A 759 -165.10 105.45 79.55
N SER A 760 -166.43 105.32 79.69
CA SER A 760 -167.41 105.50 78.60
C SER A 760 -168.24 106.80 78.73
N LYS A 761 -167.83 107.73 79.61
CA LYS A 761 -168.39 109.09 79.73
C LYS A 761 -167.32 110.14 80.05
N THR A 762 -167.53 111.36 79.56
CA THR A 762 -166.68 112.57 79.67
C THR A 762 -165.45 112.62 78.75
N THR A 763 -164.87 113.82 78.55
CA THR A 763 -164.53 114.30 77.19
C THR A 763 -163.26 115.18 77.12
N CYS A 764 -162.56 115.10 75.97
CA CYS A 764 -161.57 116.07 75.44
C CYS A 764 -160.15 116.08 76.07
N GLY A 765 -159.10 116.21 75.22
CA GLY A 765 -157.70 116.31 75.68
C GLY A 765 -156.62 116.05 74.61
N SER A 766 -156.37 117.01 73.73
CA SER A 766 -155.37 117.01 72.64
C SER A 766 -154.00 116.32 72.89
N ARG A 767 -153.51 115.57 71.86
CA ARG A 767 -152.18 115.67 71.16
C ARG A 767 -150.89 115.88 72.03
N LYS A 768 -149.72 115.27 71.79
CA LYS A 768 -149.07 114.76 70.54
C LYS A 768 -147.64 114.25 70.88
N ILE A 769 -146.97 113.56 69.93
CA ILE A 769 -145.48 113.48 69.74
C ILE A 769 -144.69 112.73 70.84
N ALA A 770 -143.65 111.94 70.58
CA ALA A 770 -143.16 111.16 69.41
C ALA A 770 -141.99 110.26 69.92
N THR A 771 -141.47 109.39 69.03
CA THR A 771 -140.37 108.40 69.28
C THR A 771 -140.60 107.44 70.44
#